data_AF-A0A0M3BDB6-F1
#
_entry.id   AF-A0A0M3BDB6-F1
#
_cell.length_a   1.000
_cell.length_b   1.000
_cell.length_c   1.000
_cell.angle_alpha   90.00
_cell.angle_beta   90.00
_cell.angle_gamma   90.00
#
_symmetry.space_group_name_H-M   'P 1'
#
loop_
_entity.id
_entity.type
_entity.pdbx_description
1 polymer ?
#
loop_
_entity_poly.entity_id
_entity_poly.type
_entity_poly.pdbx_seq_one_letter_code
_entity_poly.pdbx_strand_id
1 'polypeptide(L)'
;MVMFTKLGQLIAAPVDENGNPRAISPQEFQVWMTEVERTLVALGSVGIDPEDLPPYWLRAVNSGAGTPNAIQATTALPVTEAVLVVLNILDTNTGAPVTVSFNGQAPLTIKTRSGQDIISGGLTPGYLLGAKMGAVFQLFSDEAIASLIFIARDETLAARDRAEVAADLAAGFASDIISQGNVPIFDSRDTAATYVLTGLRAIIINRPAPTDALAPTRYEPVAQPGNVEPLHEAKFQDADGTWWEMAESAPDFRAFGAVDDGATFNDAAWGAAQSYIQAKPGAVLHVRKTLTGVFEYEWRGAFDGPMEVEEGVTFRGAAIQPYVTNKVLNGKLLLKRTDNPVWPNGFEIYPQPQSEMRKSYLTPGDLDFSEPKAVDVTQTLLQMTGWPAVTAWNNAPSTGISRSADLAVFNLETMTAAGFVGVHTKAEAGYSYSASLRHLGTGSLVPACFVRTETRTVAFWFDGSTANTFKIAFLDHLAGTAQEANIGAIAPDQLGYQFRYCQLGIDVISPYHFELTLNGVKASPVSDFSTPGLNGEAILYVGWGFYRGGGLTGSAFVCYPTKTEFFNPSVPKPLRVLTFGDSITDPNIPGWPIYLTELLQGSNGVQIEQLSNVAVSGDSAAQQLEDLQALNLSGYTLAVGMVGTNDIRGQTEIGAFKSTINSIVDLFRNASIPLVLATPPVMYDETEAAAHGGGGFELGNTERGAPYRDLILRVVADSRSIHKQAVGVVDTLRAMPPILARYIDWNAAGSRVDPLVYDNIHLSALGRKYLANALARKALAVLTNSKPTKATSPTVSLSSSWFRNTWTYYGGDSANWWIDEQGVKHLSFSLLTTSGDAGVIADGVVIMQLPIHLRPESRVRVPCSTASNASGTLVFNVDGTVQAFGIVSGAKYVAAQAHYL
;
A
#
# COMPACT_ATOMS: atom_id res chain seq x y z
N MET A 1 4.26 72.26 -49.78
CA MET A 1 5.35 71.62 -50.56
C MET A 1 5.75 70.37 -49.81
N VAL A 2 5.45 69.19 -50.38
CA VAL A 2 5.92 67.93 -49.79
C VAL A 2 7.37 67.78 -50.23
N MET A 3 8.32 67.98 -49.31
CA MET A 3 9.75 68.05 -49.64
C MET A 3 10.41 66.69 -49.90
N PHE A 4 9.71 65.59 -49.58
CA PHE A 4 10.17 64.23 -49.83
C PHE A 4 9.12 63.44 -50.61
N THR A 5 9.53 62.72 -51.65
CA THR A 5 8.63 61.88 -52.46
C THR A 5 8.27 60.57 -51.79
N LYS A 6 9.13 60.04 -50.90
CA LYS A 6 8.88 58.86 -50.06
C LYS A 6 9.56 58.99 -48.69
N LEU A 7 9.04 58.26 -47.69
CA LEU A 7 9.67 58.17 -46.37
C LEU A 7 10.87 57.21 -46.41
N GLY A 8 11.97 57.56 -45.75
CA GLY A 8 13.19 56.74 -45.73
C GLY A 8 12.98 55.30 -45.24
N GLN A 9 12.07 55.09 -44.27
CA GLN A 9 11.71 53.75 -43.78
C GLN A 9 11.11 52.85 -44.86
N LEU A 10 10.39 53.42 -45.83
CA LEU A 10 9.77 52.68 -46.94
C LEU A 10 10.77 52.36 -48.06
N ILE A 11 11.99 52.91 -48.00
CA ILE A 11 13.04 52.65 -49.00
C ILE A 11 14.10 51.72 -48.43
N ALA A 12 14.49 51.89 -47.17
CA ALA A 12 15.67 51.24 -46.58
C ALA A 12 15.37 50.00 -45.72
N ALA A 13 14.11 49.72 -45.36
CA ALA A 13 13.79 48.57 -44.52
C ALA A 13 13.98 47.23 -45.27
N PRO A 14 14.57 46.19 -44.62
CA PRO A 14 14.82 44.88 -45.22
C PRO A 14 13.56 44.03 -45.42
N VAL A 15 12.43 44.46 -44.84
CA VAL A 15 11.12 43.86 -45.01
C VAL A 15 10.10 44.93 -45.40
N ASP A 16 9.03 44.54 -46.10
CA ASP A 16 7.87 45.41 -46.31
C ASP A 16 7.01 45.52 -45.04
N GLU A 17 5.95 46.33 -45.11
CA GLU A 17 5.00 46.54 -44.01
C GLU A 17 4.26 45.26 -43.56
N ASN A 18 4.33 44.19 -44.36
CA ASN A 18 3.76 42.88 -44.05
C ASN A 18 4.82 41.87 -43.56
N GLY A 19 6.06 42.32 -43.34
CA GLY A 19 7.16 41.48 -42.87
C GLY A 19 7.80 40.60 -43.94
N ASN A 20 7.46 40.78 -45.22
CA ASN A 20 8.08 40.02 -46.30
C ASN A 20 9.45 40.60 -46.62
N PRO A 21 10.51 39.77 -46.72
CA PRO A 21 11.82 40.23 -47.13
C PRO A 21 11.77 40.94 -48.50
N ARG A 22 12.26 42.18 -48.55
CA ARG A 22 12.39 42.97 -49.79
C ARG A 22 13.84 43.30 -50.07
N ALA A 23 14.20 43.31 -51.34
CA ALA A 23 15.46 43.88 -51.77
C ALA A 23 15.37 45.42 -51.74
N ILE A 24 16.42 46.09 -51.24
CA ILE A 24 16.54 47.54 -51.33
C ILE A 24 16.73 47.93 -52.80
N SER A 25 15.99 48.93 -53.28
CA SER A 25 16.20 49.53 -54.60
C SER A 25 17.25 50.64 -54.48
N PRO A 26 18.46 50.48 -55.05
CA PRO A 26 19.50 51.51 -54.96
C PRO A 26 19.07 52.86 -55.56
N GLN A 27 18.17 52.81 -56.54
CA GLN A 27 17.71 54.00 -57.26
C GLN A 27 16.74 54.85 -56.42
N GLU A 28 15.85 54.22 -55.64
CA GLU A 28 14.98 54.96 -54.72
C GLU A 28 15.76 55.61 -53.58
N PHE A 29 16.82 54.94 -53.11
CA PHE A 29 17.66 55.48 -52.05
C PHE A 29 18.43 56.73 -52.48
N GLN A 30 18.92 56.77 -53.73
CA GLN A 30 19.58 57.96 -54.29
C GLN A 30 18.65 59.17 -54.42
N VAL A 31 17.40 58.97 -54.86
CA VAL A 31 16.43 60.07 -55.00
C VAL A 31 16.14 60.70 -53.64
N TRP A 32 15.90 59.87 -52.63
CA TRP A 32 15.59 60.34 -51.28
C TRP A 32 16.72 61.19 -50.69
N MET A 33 17.98 60.77 -50.85
CA MET A 33 19.14 61.55 -50.37
C MET A 33 19.24 62.93 -51.02
N THR A 34 18.93 63.04 -52.32
CA THR A 34 18.99 64.32 -53.05
C THR A 34 17.94 65.32 -52.55
N GLU A 35 16.76 64.83 -52.16
CA GLU A 35 15.68 65.66 -51.62
C GLU A 35 16.04 66.25 -50.25
N VAL A 36 16.81 65.51 -49.44
CA VAL A 36 17.26 65.98 -48.12
C VAL A 36 18.15 67.21 -48.29
N GLU A 37 19.11 67.15 -49.21
CA GLU A 37 20.06 68.23 -49.44
C GLU A 37 19.37 69.52 -49.92
N ARG A 38 18.37 69.43 -50.80
CA ARG A 38 17.63 70.61 -51.31
C ARG A 38 16.87 71.34 -50.21
N THR A 39 16.30 70.60 -49.28
CA THR A 39 15.52 71.15 -48.17
C THR A 39 16.39 72.01 -47.25
N LEU A 40 17.60 71.54 -46.96
CA LEU A 40 18.55 72.26 -46.10
C LEU A 40 19.02 73.58 -46.72
N VAL A 41 19.15 73.64 -48.05
CA VAL A 41 19.56 74.88 -48.75
C VAL A 41 18.45 75.94 -48.73
N ALA A 42 17.17 75.55 -48.80
CA ALA A 42 16.05 76.49 -48.83
C ALA A 42 15.87 77.27 -47.51
N LEU A 43 16.21 76.67 -46.37
CA LEU A 43 16.05 77.29 -45.04
C LEU A 43 17.11 78.35 -44.71
N GLY A 44 18.19 78.46 -45.49
CA GLY A 44 19.34 79.30 -45.14
C GLY A 44 19.42 80.70 -45.73
N SER A 45 18.44 81.20 -46.52
CA SER A 45 18.77 82.24 -47.52
C SER A 45 18.07 83.61 -47.56
N VAL A 46 17.10 84.04 -46.72
CA VAL A 46 16.64 85.47 -46.78
C VAL A 46 15.99 86.02 -45.48
N GLY A 47 16.42 87.21 -45.00
CA GLY A 47 15.81 88.01 -43.91
C GLY A 47 15.21 89.35 -44.38
N ILE A 48 14.22 89.91 -43.66
CA ILE A 48 13.41 91.13 -44.00
C ILE A 48 13.32 92.09 -42.77
N ASP A 49 13.28 93.43 -42.99
CA ASP A 49 13.34 94.55 -42.01
C ASP A 49 11.93 95.19 -41.68
N PRO A 50 11.65 95.74 -40.48
CA PRO A 50 10.28 95.98 -39.94
C PRO A 50 9.49 97.27 -40.25
N GLU A 51 10.01 98.29 -40.95
CA GLU A 51 9.35 99.61 -41.02
C GLU A 51 8.25 99.76 -42.11
N ASP A 52 8.08 98.78 -43.01
CA ASP A 52 7.09 98.82 -44.10
C ASP A 52 5.67 98.36 -43.69
N LEU A 53 5.21 98.62 -42.45
CA LEU A 53 3.94 98.07 -41.93
C LEU A 53 3.00 99.13 -41.26
N PRO A 54 1.67 99.10 -41.53
CA PRO A 54 0.66 100.07 -41.02
C PRO A 54 0.44 100.02 -39.49
N PRO A 55 -0.10 101.08 -38.83
CA PRO A 55 -0.22 101.11 -37.37
C PRO A 55 -1.20 100.03 -36.88
N TYR A 56 -0.68 99.14 -36.02
CA TYR A 56 -1.32 97.86 -35.71
C TYR A 56 -2.47 97.94 -34.69
N TRP A 57 -2.70 99.07 -34.00
CA TRP A 57 -3.73 99.16 -32.97
C TRP A 57 -4.39 100.53 -32.78
N LEU A 58 -5.65 100.51 -32.32
CA LEU A 58 -6.53 101.64 -32.02
C LEU A 58 -7.05 101.57 -30.58
N ARG A 59 -7.25 102.72 -29.94
CA ARG A 59 -7.91 102.80 -28.63
C ARG A 59 -9.39 103.14 -28.78
N ALA A 60 -10.25 102.31 -28.20
CA ALA A 60 -11.68 102.54 -28.06
C ALA A 60 -12.03 102.87 -26.61
N VAL A 61 -12.81 103.94 -26.43
CA VAL A 61 -13.21 104.43 -25.11
C VAL A 61 -14.70 104.20 -24.90
N ASN A 62 -15.04 103.31 -23.98
CA ASN A 62 -16.38 103.19 -23.40
C ASN A 62 -16.50 104.21 -22.25
N SER A 63 -17.33 105.23 -22.45
CA SER A 63 -17.60 106.29 -21.44
C SER A 63 -18.82 105.99 -20.56
N GLY A 64 -19.41 104.79 -20.67
CA GLY A 64 -20.57 104.36 -19.87
C GLY A 64 -21.93 104.65 -20.51
N ALA A 65 -21.98 105.05 -21.79
CA ALA A 65 -23.24 105.33 -22.49
C ALA A 65 -24.07 104.06 -22.80
N GLY A 66 -23.46 102.87 -22.73
CA GLY A 66 -24.14 101.56 -22.93
C GLY A 66 -24.46 100.84 -21.62
N THR A 67 -24.86 99.57 -21.71
CA THR A 67 -25.00 98.67 -20.53
C THR A 67 -23.83 97.69 -20.45
N PRO A 68 -23.63 96.96 -19.32
CA PRO A 68 -22.55 95.98 -19.21
C PRO A 68 -22.61 94.86 -20.27
N ASN A 69 -23.79 94.58 -20.84
CA ASN A 69 -23.99 93.57 -21.89
C ASN A 69 -24.13 94.18 -23.31
N ALA A 70 -24.24 95.50 -23.44
CA ALA A 70 -24.37 96.21 -24.72
C ALA A 70 -23.56 97.52 -24.68
N ILE A 71 -22.26 97.37 -24.91
CA ILE A 71 -21.25 98.41 -24.75
C ILE A 71 -21.29 99.37 -25.94
N GLN A 72 -21.15 100.66 -25.66
CA GLN A 72 -20.96 101.68 -26.68
C GLN A 72 -19.61 102.35 -26.45
N ALA A 73 -18.77 102.35 -27.46
CA ALA A 73 -17.42 102.90 -27.40
C ALA A 73 -17.14 103.85 -28.57
N THR A 74 -16.31 104.86 -28.33
CA THR A 74 -15.86 105.81 -29.35
C THR A 74 -14.37 105.65 -29.66
N THR A 75 -14.01 105.72 -30.94
CA THR A 75 -12.63 105.65 -31.45
C THR A 75 -12.31 106.85 -32.33
N ALA A 76 -11.05 107.28 -32.36
CA ALA A 76 -10.61 108.41 -33.20
C ALA A 76 -10.66 108.12 -34.71
N LEU A 77 -10.51 106.84 -35.10
CA LEU A 77 -10.61 106.37 -36.49
C LEU A 77 -11.66 105.25 -36.59
N PRO A 78 -12.30 105.03 -37.75
CA PRO A 78 -13.22 103.91 -37.96
C PRO A 78 -12.55 102.56 -37.70
N VAL A 79 -13.22 101.67 -36.96
CA VAL A 79 -12.72 100.31 -36.70
C VAL A 79 -12.94 99.42 -37.93
N THR A 80 -11.84 99.00 -38.55
CA THR A 80 -11.80 98.03 -39.65
C THR A 80 -11.23 96.69 -39.18
N GLU A 81 -11.38 95.62 -39.97
CA GLU A 81 -10.88 94.28 -39.61
C GLU A 81 -9.35 94.17 -39.53
N ALA A 82 -8.62 95.10 -40.18
CA ALA A 82 -7.16 95.09 -40.23
C ALA A 82 -6.46 95.70 -39.00
N VAL A 83 -7.20 96.09 -37.95
CA VAL A 83 -6.63 96.84 -36.83
C VAL A 83 -7.07 96.24 -35.49
N LEU A 84 -6.10 96.07 -34.58
CA LEU A 84 -6.35 95.64 -33.21
C LEU A 84 -6.98 96.77 -32.40
N VAL A 85 -7.96 96.49 -31.56
CA VAL A 85 -8.64 97.51 -30.74
C VAL A 85 -8.46 97.20 -29.27
N VAL A 86 -8.00 98.21 -28.52
CA VAL A 86 -7.95 98.20 -27.05
C VAL A 86 -9.22 98.88 -26.54
N LEU A 87 -10.12 98.12 -25.93
CA LEU A 87 -11.40 98.59 -25.40
C LEU A 87 -11.39 98.50 -23.87
N ASN A 88 -11.79 99.57 -23.17
CA ASN A 88 -12.05 99.48 -21.74
C ASN A 88 -13.48 98.97 -21.43
N ILE A 89 -13.58 98.12 -20.42
CA ILE A 89 -14.81 97.65 -19.79
C ILE A 89 -14.94 98.34 -18.44
N LEU A 90 -16.12 98.90 -18.16
CA LEU A 90 -16.38 99.64 -16.93
C LEU A 90 -17.09 98.81 -15.87
N ASP A 91 -17.97 97.89 -16.29
CA ASP A 91 -18.82 97.10 -15.41
C ASP A 91 -18.79 95.63 -15.82
N THR A 92 -18.95 94.74 -14.83
CA THR A 92 -19.00 93.31 -15.09
C THR A 92 -20.26 92.95 -15.88
N ASN A 93 -20.12 92.17 -16.95
CA ASN A 93 -21.29 91.72 -17.72
C ASN A 93 -22.14 90.75 -16.88
N THR A 94 -23.45 90.81 -17.02
CA THR A 94 -24.40 90.01 -16.23
C THR A 94 -25.14 88.96 -17.07
N GLY A 95 -24.91 88.94 -18.39
CA GLY A 95 -25.52 87.98 -19.31
C GLY A 95 -24.69 87.78 -20.59
N ALA A 96 -25.18 86.91 -21.46
CA ALA A 96 -24.58 86.54 -22.74
C ALA A 96 -25.67 86.52 -23.85
N PRO A 97 -25.41 86.94 -25.10
CA PRO A 97 -24.15 87.48 -25.62
C PRO A 97 -23.92 88.95 -25.24
N VAL A 98 -22.65 89.33 -25.05
CA VAL A 98 -22.25 90.74 -24.85
C VAL A 98 -21.94 91.36 -26.21
N THR A 99 -22.31 92.62 -26.44
CA THR A 99 -22.03 93.35 -27.70
C THR A 99 -21.26 94.65 -27.47
N VAL A 100 -20.55 95.13 -28.50
CA VAL A 100 -19.92 96.46 -28.55
C VAL A 100 -20.22 97.17 -29.87
N SER A 101 -20.65 98.42 -29.81
CA SER A 101 -20.75 99.32 -30.96
C SER A 101 -19.63 100.37 -30.91
N PHE A 102 -18.93 100.58 -32.04
CA PHE A 102 -17.92 101.62 -32.18
C PHE A 102 -18.45 102.80 -33.00
N ASN A 103 -18.35 104.03 -32.48
CA ASN A 103 -18.78 105.27 -33.15
C ASN A 103 -20.23 105.21 -33.69
N GLY A 104 -21.14 104.55 -32.98
CA GLY A 104 -22.56 104.42 -33.35
C GLY A 104 -22.84 103.46 -34.52
N GLN A 105 -21.84 102.68 -34.97
CA GLN A 105 -22.02 101.66 -36.00
C GLN A 105 -22.81 100.44 -35.48
N ALA A 106 -23.16 99.50 -36.36
CA ALA A 106 -23.85 98.27 -35.97
C ALA A 106 -23.09 97.54 -34.84
N PRO A 107 -23.77 97.09 -33.76
CA PRO A 107 -23.13 96.38 -32.67
C PRO A 107 -22.48 95.08 -33.14
N LEU A 108 -21.28 94.81 -32.62
CA LEU A 108 -20.52 93.59 -32.83
C LEU A 108 -20.62 92.72 -31.58
N THR A 109 -20.88 91.42 -31.74
CA THR A 109 -20.88 90.51 -30.58
C THR A 109 -19.46 90.26 -30.10
N ILE A 110 -19.20 90.42 -28.80
CA ILE A 110 -17.91 90.09 -28.20
C ILE A 110 -17.84 88.58 -27.97
N LYS A 111 -16.76 87.95 -28.45
CA LYS A 111 -16.52 86.51 -28.31
C LYS A 111 -15.13 86.25 -27.73
N THR A 112 -14.95 85.18 -26.96
CA THR A 112 -13.62 84.72 -26.52
C THR A 112 -12.76 84.34 -27.72
N ARG A 113 -11.44 84.15 -27.55
CA ARG A 113 -10.56 83.72 -28.66
C ARG A 113 -11.04 82.45 -29.38
N SER A 114 -11.67 81.52 -28.69
CA SER A 114 -12.24 80.28 -29.24
C SER A 114 -13.61 80.46 -29.90
N GLY A 115 -14.15 81.68 -29.95
CA GLY A 115 -15.41 82.01 -30.62
C GLY A 115 -16.66 81.78 -29.76
N GLN A 116 -16.51 81.51 -28.46
CA GLN A 116 -17.63 81.35 -27.53
C GLN A 116 -18.16 82.71 -27.07
N ASP A 117 -19.46 82.78 -26.74
CA ASP A 117 -20.00 83.97 -26.08
C ASP A 117 -19.37 84.15 -24.71
N ILE A 118 -19.15 85.40 -24.33
CA ILE A 118 -18.71 85.69 -22.96
C ILE A 118 -19.85 85.35 -22.00
N ILE A 119 -19.58 84.43 -21.06
CA ILE A 119 -20.54 84.04 -20.03
C ILE A 119 -20.82 85.21 -19.08
N SER A 120 -21.92 85.14 -18.34
CA SER A 120 -22.21 86.10 -17.26
C SER A 120 -21.04 86.14 -16.27
N GLY A 121 -20.57 87.35 -15.92
CA GLY A 121 -19.39 87.56 -15.07
C GLY A 121 -18.06 87.62 -15.80
N GLY A 122 -18.00 87.23 -17.08
CA GLY A 122 -16.77 86.96 -17.79
C GLY A 122 -15.98 88.18 -18.30
N LEU A 123 -16.65 89.29 -18.56
CA LEU A 123 -16.00 90.59 -18.72
C LEU A 123 -16.06 91.28 -17.37
N THR A 124 -14.91 91.56 -16.77
CA THR A 124 -14.78 92.39 -15.55
C THR A 124 -14.19 93.76 -15.91
N PRO A 125 -14.36 94.79 -15.05
CA PRO A 125 -13.80 96.12 -15.30
C PRO A 125 -12.29 96.08 -15.58
N GLY A 126 -11.85 96.67 -16.70
CA GLY A 126 -10.47 96.56 -17.16
C GLY A 126 -10.30 96.94 -18.62
N TYR A 127 -9.16 96.57 -19.24
CA TYR A 127 -8.92 96.75 -20.67
C TYR A 127 -8.83 95.40 -21.36
N LEU A 128 -9.47 95.29 -22.52
CA LEU A 128 -9.47 94.11 -23.37
C LEU A 128 -8.90 94.45 -24.74
N LEU A 129 -8.26 93.44 -25.32
CA LEU A 129 -7.71 93.48 -26.67
C LEU A 129 -8.54 92.57 -27.57
N GLY A 130 -9.05 93.12 -28.67
CA GLY A 130 -9.81 92.36 -29.65
C GLY A 130 -9.71 92.95 -31.04
N ALA A 131 -10.11 92.18 -32.04
CA ALA A 131 -10.17 92.64 -33.43
C ALA A 131 -11.59 92.45 -33.98
N LYS A 132 -11.99 93.34 -34.89
CA LYS A 132 -13.23 93.18 -35.64
C LYS A 132 -13.07 92.06 -36.65
N MET A 133 -13.99 91.11 -36.66
CA MET A 133 -14.10 90.04 -37.65
C MET A 133 -15.56 89.93 -38.09
N GLY A 134 -15.91 90.49 -39.23
CA GLY A 134 -17.29 90.61 -39.70
C GLY A 134 -18.18 91.35 -38.70
N ALA A 135 -19.18 90.64 -38.17
CA ALA A 135 -20.12 91.13 -37.16
C ALA A 135 -19.70 90.83 -35.70
N VAL A 136 -18.46 90.37 -35.49
CA VAL A 136 -17.93 89.95 -34.18
C VAL A 136 -16.75 90.82 -33.78
N PHE A 137 -16.61 91.06 -32.49
CA PHE A 137 -15.40 91.59 -31.86
C PHE A 137 -14.72 90.45 -31.08
N GLN A 138 -13.72 89.82 -31.71
CA GLN A 138 -13.07 88.63 -31.18
C GLN A 138 -11.95 89.03 -30.22
N LEU A 139 -12.00 88.56 -28.98
CA LEU A 139 -10.95 88.79 -27.99
C LEU A 139 -9.73 87.90 -28.24
N PHE A 140 -8.55 88.37 -27.82
CA PHE A 140 -7.31 87.58 -27.88
C PHE A 140 -7.07 86.68 -26.65
N SER A 141 -7.83 86.88 -25.58
CA SER A 141 -7.80 86.04 -24.38
C SER A 141 -8.99 85.07 -24.35
N ASP A 142 -8.80 83.92 -23.70
CA ASP A 142 -9.86 82.93 -23.47
C ASP A 142 -10.04 82.71 -21.97
N GLU A 143 -11.24 82.95 -21.47
CA GLU A 143 -11.56 82.86 -20.03
C GLU A 143 -11.83 81.41 -19.59
N ALA A 144 -12.20 80.53 -20.53
CA ALA A 144 -12.66 79.17 -20.26
C ALA A 144 -11.59 78.23 -19.66
N ILE A 145 -10.30 78.58 -19.71
CA ILE A 145 -9.20 77.74 -19.21
C ILE A 145 -9.06 77.82 -17.68
N ALA A 146 -9.46 78.92 -17.04
CA ALA A 146 -9.29 79.09 -15.59
C ALA A 146 -10.26 78.23 -14.76
N SER A 147 -11.49 77.97 -15.24
CA SER A 147 -12.49 77.19 -14.49
C SER A 147 -12.18 75.69 -14.46
N LEU A 148 -11.59 75.13 -15.51
CA LEU A 148 -11.25 73.71 -15.62
C LEU A 148 -10.16 73.28 -14.61
N ILE A 149 -9.25 74.19 -14.25
CA ILE A 149 -8.17 73.92 -13.30
C ILE A 149 -8.70 73.76 -11.87
N PHE A 150 -9.74 74.51 -11.49
CA PHE A 150 -10.34 74.39 -10.15
C PHE A 150 -11.08 73.07 -9.94
N ILE A 151 -11.80 72.59 -10.96
CA ILE A 151 -12.51 71.29 -10.89
C ILE A 151 -11.53 70.13 -10.70
N ALA A 152 -10.42 70.11 -11.45
CA ALA A 152 -9.42 69.04 -11.35
C ALA A 152 -8.75 68.97 -9.96
N ARG A 153 -8.56 70.12 -9.30
CA ARG A 153 -8.01 70.20 -7.94
C ARG A 153 -8.95 69.58 -6.90
N ASP A 154 -10.24 69.84 -7.00
CA ASP A 154 -11.21 69.35 -6.02
C ASP A 154 -11.38 67.82 -6.12
N GLU A 155 -11.32 67.26 -7.33
CA GLU A 155 -11.33 65.81 -7.53
C GLU A 155 -10.08 65.12 -6.94
N THR A 156 -8.92 65.77 -7.01
CA THR A 156 -7.68 65.22 -6.43
C THR A 156 -7.73 65.22 -4.90
N LEU A 157 -8.31 66.26 -4.28
CA LEU A 157 -8.50 66.31 -2.83
C LEU A 157 -9.46 65.20 -2.36
N ALA A 158 -10.58 65.00 -3.07
CA ALA A 158 -11.52 63.92 -2.76
C ALA A 158 -10.90 62.52 -2.92
N ALA A 159 -9.98 62.34 -3.87
CA ALA A 159 -9.24 61.09 -4.03
C ALA A 159 -8.24 60.85 -2.89
N ARG A 160 -7.55 61.88 -2.42
CA ARG A 160 -6.64 61.80 -1.27
C ARG A 160 -7.38 61.40 0.00
N ASP A 161 -8.50 62.05 0.31
CA ASP A 161 -9.24 61.80 1.55
C ASP A 161 -9.80 60.36 1.58
N ARG A 162 -10.21 59.81 0.42
CA ARG A 162 -10.57 58.38 0.31
C ARG A 162 -9.38 57.44 0.53
N ALA A 163 -8.18 57.83 0.11
CA ALA A 163 -6.96 57.05 0.32
C ALA A 163 -6.52 57.05 1.79
N GLU A 164 -6.66 58.18 2.50
CA GLU A 164 -6.39 58.27 3.95
C GLU A 164 -7.36 57.38 4.74
N VAL A 165 -8.66 57.43 4.45
CA VAL A 165 -9.65 56.54 5.09
C VAL A 165 -9.34 55.07 4.82
N ALA A 166 -8.93 54.72 3.60
CA ALA A 166 -8.55 53.35 3.27
C ALA A 166 -7.25 52.91 3.99
N ALA A 167 -6.29 53.83 4.17
CA ALA A 167 -5.06 53.58 4.93
C ALA A 167 -5.35 53.38 6.42
N ASP A 168 -6.23 54.19 7.01
CA ASP A 168 -6.66 54.03 8.41
C ASP A 168 -7.41 52.72 8.63
N LEU A 169 -8.27 52.31 7.68
CA LEU A 169 -8.96 51.02 7.73
C LEU A 169 -7.96 49.86 7.61
N ALA A 170 -6.96 49.97 6.72
CA ALA A 170 -5.91 48.97 6.55
C ALA A 170 -5.00 48.90 7.79
N ALA A 171 -4.70 50.03 8.43
CA ALA A 171 -3.95 50.07 9.68
C ALA A 171 -4.76 49.46 10.84
N GLY A 172 -6.08 49.69 10.89
CA GLY A 172 -6.99 49.02 11.81
C GLY A 172 -6.99 47.50 11.61
N PHE A 173 -7.15 47.02 10.38
CA PHE A 173 -7.06 45.59 10.08
C PHE A 173 -5.67 45.01 10.36
N ALA A 174 -4.59 45.74 10.09
CA ALA A 174 -3.24 45.30 10.44
C ALA A 174 -3.05 45.22 11.96
N SER A 175 -3.59 46.18 12.71
CA SER A 175 -3.60 46.18 14.18
C SER A 175 -4.42 45.01 14.74
N ASP A 176 -5.58 44.72 14.15
CA ASP A 176 -6.42 43.57 14.53
C ASP A 176 -5.76 42.23 14.16
N ILE A 177 -5.09 42.16 13.01
CA ILE A 177 -4.31 40.99 12.60
C ILE A 177 -3.11 40.77 13.54
N ILE A 178 -2.45 41.83 14.00
CA ILE A 178 -1.36 41.74 14.98
C ILE A 178 -1.90 41.41 16.39
N SER A 179 -3.05 41.96 16.78
CA SER A 179 -3.71 41.68 18.05
C SER A 179 -4.31 40.27 18.12
N GLN A 180 -4.71 39.69 16.98
CA GLN A 180 -5.16 38.30 16.89
C GLN A 180 -4.00 37.33 16.58
N GLY A 181 -2.88 37.84 16.08
CA GLY A 181 -1.67 37.07 15.79
C GLY A 181 -0.76 36.86 17.01
N ASN A 182 -0.76 37.79 17.97
CA ASN A 182 -0.11 37.58 19.25
C ASN A 182 -1.04 36.78 20.17
N VAL A 183 -0.94 35.46 20.08
CA VAL A 183 -1.45 34.56 21.13
C VAL A 183 -0.78 35.00 22.45
N PRO A 184 -1.52 35.54 23.45
CA PRO A 184 -0.91 36.05 24.67
C PRO A 184 -0.10 34.97 25.36
N ILE A 185 1.13 35.30 25.77
CA ILE A 185 2.05 34.37 26.39
C ILE A 185 2.09 34.67 27.89
N PHE A 186 1.68 33.71 28.71
CA PHE A 186 1.80 33.78 30.15
C PHE A 186 2.94 32.89 30.63
N ASP A 187 3.57 33.29 31.74
CA ASP A 187 4.67 32.52 32.30
C ASP A 187 4.18 31.16 32.81
N SER A 188 3.10 31.14 33.60
CA SER A 188 2.51 29.91 34.15
C SER A 188 0.99 29.87 34.06
N ARG A 189 0.39 28.69 34.29
CA ARG A 189 -1.07 28.55 34.43
C ARG A 189 -1.59 29.40 35.59
N ASP A 190 -0.88 29.41 36.73
CA ASP A 190 -1.24 30.24 37.88
C ASP A 190 -1.26 31.74 37.52
N THR A 191 -0.31 32.17 36.70
CA THR A 191 -0.25 33.56 36.23
C THR A 191 -1.47 33.84 35.35
N ALA A 192 -1.76 33.00 34.36
CA ALA A 192 -2.90 33.15 33.46
C ALA A 192 -4.24 33.14 34.20
N ALA A 193 -4.37 32.32 35.24
CA ALA A 193 -5.58 32.21 36.08
C ALA A 193 -5.96 33.53 36.77
N THR A 194 -5.01 34.46 36.94
CA THR A 194 -5.29 35.78 37.55
C THR A 194 -5.87 36.82 36.59
N TYR A 195 -5.89 36.54 35.28
CA TYR A 195 -6.39 37.45 34.24
C TYR A 195 -7.82 37.09 33.81
N VAL A 196 -8.55 38.08 33.31
CA VAL A 196 -9.81 37.87 32.59
C VAL A 196 -9.47 37.68 31.11
N LEU A 197 -9.74 36.50 30.55
CA LEU A 197 -9.30 36.13 29.19
C LEU A 197 -10.46 36.10 28.18
N THR A 198 -11.62 36.62 28.54
CA THR A 198 -12.80 36.73 27.67
C THR A 198 -12.45 37.31 26.30
N GLY A 199 -12.87 36.64 25.22
CA GLY A 199 -12.70 37.11 23.85
C GLY A 199 -11.43 36.62 23.15
N LEU A 200 -10.50 36.00 23.89
CA LEU A 200 -9.34 35.32 23.32
C LEU A 200 -9.72 33.92 22.83
N ARG A 201 -9.18 33.51 21.68
CA ARG A 201 -9.41 32.16 21.11
C ARG A 201 -8.35 31.14 21.51
N ALA A 202 -7.17 31.62 21.89
CA ALA A 202 -6.07 30.80 22.37
C ALA A 202 -5.10 31.67 23.18
N ILE A 203 -4.32 31.02 24.05
CA ILE A 203 -3.17 31.61 24.75
C ILE A 203 -2.00 30.61 24.69
N ILE A 204 -0.78 31.07 24.96
CA ILE A 204 0.38 30.21 25.21
C ILE A 204 0.73 30.30 26.69
N ILE A 205 0.96 29.15 27.31
CA ILE A 205 1.54 29.06 28.64
C ILE A 205 2.97 28.52 28.49
N ASN A 206 3.97 29.27 28.97
CA ASN A 206 5.37 28.91 28.83
C ASN A 206 5.78 27.69 29.66
N ARG A 207 5.17 27.49 30.82
CA ARG A 207 5.46 26.39 31.75
C ARG A 207 4.26 26.13 32.66
N PRO A 208 4.05 24.89 33.15
CA PRO A 208 2.86 24.59 33.96
C PRO A 208 2.83 25.39 35.27
N ALA A 209 3.93 25.39 36.02
CA ALA A 209 4.19 26.24 37.17
C ALA A 209 5.44 27.13 36.96
N PRO A 210 5.61 28.23 37.72
CA PRO A 210 6.75 29.15 37.56
C PRO A 210 8.13 28.49 37.75
N THR A 211 8.18 27.39 38.52
CA THR A 211 9.39 26.62 38.82
C THR A 211 9.73 25.55 37.78
N ASP A 212 8.80 25.26 36.86
CA ASP A 212 8.97 24.15 35.91
C ASP A 212 9.81 24.55 34.70
N ALA A 213 10.23 23.55 33.94
CA ALA A 213 10.96 23.73 32.69
C ALA A 213 10.09 24.44 31.64
N LEU A 214 10.73 25.23 30.78
CA LEU A 214 10.06 25.88 29.65
C LEU A 214 9.54 24.84 28.65
N ALA A 215 8.22 24.82 28.47
CA ALA A 215 7.48 24.03 27.51
C ALA A 215 6.27 24.83 27.01
N PRO A 216 6.48 25.81 26.10
CA PRO A 216 5.41 26.64 25.57
C PRO A 216 4.31 25.78 24.94
N THR A 217 3.10 25.94 25.45
CA THR A 217 1.96 25.07 25.13
C THR A 217 0.73 25.92 24.88
N ARG A 218 -0.03 25.63 23.83
CA ARG A 218 -1.26 26.32 23.51
C ARG A 218 -2.43 25.84 24.37
N TYR A 219 -3.21 26.79 24.89
CA TYR A 219 -4.47 26.56 25.58
C TYR A 219 -5.60 27.25 24.85
N GLU A 220 -6.77 26.63 24.86
CA GLU A 220 -8.01 27.15 24.26
C GLU A 220 -9.13 27.16 25.31
N PRO A 221 -10.10 28.09 25.19
CA PRO A 221 -11.24 28.13 26.09
C PRO A 221 -12.17 26.95 25.80
N VAL A 222 -12.69 26.32 26.85
CA VAL A 222 -13.66 25.23 26.73
C VAL A 222 -14.97 25.79 26.15
N ALA A 223 -15.47 25.16 25.09
CA ALA A 223 -16.60 25.68 24.32
C ALA A 223 -17.88 25.87 25.17
N GLN A 224 -18.59 26.96 24.89
CA GLN A 224 -19.95 27.23 25.39
C GLN A 224 -20.99 26.64 24.42
N PRO A 225 -22.18 26.19 24.87
CA PRO A 225 -22.68 26.24 26.25
C PRO A 225 -22.20 25.03 27.05
N GLY A 226 -21.53 25.28 28.18
CA GLY A 226 -21.09 24.18 29.03
C GLY A 226 -20.05 24.61 30.03
N ASN A 227 -18.95 25.23 29.57
CA ASN A 227 -17.80 25.61 30.40
C ASN A 227 -17.54 24.60 31.52
N VAL A 228 -17.57 23.32 31.15
CA VAL A 228 -17.47 22.21 32.09
C VAL A 228 -15.99 22.00 32.34
N GLU A 229 -15.63 21.83 33.59
CA GLU A 229 -14.26 21.52 33.97
C GLU A 229 -13.75 20.29 33.20
N PRO A 230 -12.65 20.39 32.43
CA PRO A 230 -12.06 19.25 31.73
C PRO A 230 -11.66 18.14 32.71
N LEU A 231 -11.77 16.86 32.33
CA LEU A 231 -11.48 15.74 33.23
C LEU A 231 -9.98 15.48 33.45
N HIS A 232 -9.09 16.17 32.74
CA HIS A 232 -7.64 16.02 32.83
C HIS A 232 -6.97 17.17 33.60
N GLU A 233 -5.74 16.97 34.05
CA GLU A 233 -5.01 17.97 34.85
C GLU A 233 -4.40 19.12 34.03
N ALA A 234 -4.36 19.01 32.70
CA ALA A 234 -3.86 20.06 31.80
C ALA A 234 -4.87 21.19 31.54
N LYS A 235 -5.38 21.79 32.62
CA LYS A 235 -6.43 22.82 32.61
C LYS A 235 -6.13 23.93 33.63
N PHE A 236 -6.79 25.06 33.49
CA PHE A 236 -6.92 26.08 34.53
C PHE A 236 -8.22 26.86 34.34
N GLN A 237 -8.68 27.55 35.39
CA GLN A 237 -9.81 28.47 35.31
C GLN A 237 -9.26 29.89 35.40
N ASP A 238 -9.71 30.78 34.52
CA ASP A 238 -9.33 32.19 34.56
C ASP A 238 -10.16 32.99 35.59
N ALA A 239 -9.88 34.29 35.72
CA ALA A 239 -10.52 35.13 36.72
C ALA A 239 -12.02 35.40 36.43
N ASP A 240 -12.50 35.11 35.20
CA ASP A 240 -13.91 35.24 34.84
C ASP A 240 -14.70 33.92 35.02
N GLY A 241 -14.00 32.85 35.38
CA GLY A 241 -14.57 31.54 35.58
C GLY A 241 -14.56 30.66 34.33
N THR A 242 -13.96 31.10 33.21
CA THR A 242 -13.82 30.29 32.00
C THR A 242 -12.73 29.23 32.19
N TRP A 243 -13.04 27.98 31.87
CA TRP A 243 -12.08 26.90 31.83
C TRP A 243 -11.29 26.95 30.53
N TRP A 244 -9.98 26.79 30.67
CA TRP A 244 -9.03 26.71 29.59
C TRP A 244 -8.35 25.35 29.65
N GLU A 245 -8.22 24.68 28.50
CA GLU A 245 -7.56 23.39 28.38
C GLU A 245 -6.44 23.41 27.35
N MET A 246 -5.45 22.56 27.56
CA MET A 246 -4.38 22.33 26.58
C MET A 246 -4.99 21.82 25.27
N ALA A 247 -4.53 22.39 24.15
CA ALA A 247 -5.06 22.12 22.82
C ALA A 247 -4.05 21.40 21.89
N GLU A 248 -3.00 20.82 22.47
CA GLU A 248 -1.94 20.16 21.71
C GLU A 248 -2.34 18.72 21.34
N SER A 249 -2.21 18.37 20.06
CA SER A 249 -2.30 16.97 19.61
C SER A 249 -1.03 16.18 19.95
N ALA A 250 0.09 16.88 20.19
CA ALA A 250 1.40 16.29 20.44
C ALA A 250 2.11 16.99 21.61
N PRO A 251 1.54 16.98 22.83
CA PRO A 251 2.08 17.73 23.96
C PRO A 251 3.46 17.21 24.36
N ASP A 252 4.39 18.13 24.67
CA ASP A 252 5.67 17.79 25.27
C ASP A 252 5.47 17.34 26.73
N PHE A 253 6.20 16.34 27.18
CA PHE A 253 6.06 15.82 28.55
C PHE A 253 6.30 16.90 29.62
N ARG A 254 7.15 17.88 29.33
CA ARG A 254 7.42 19.04 30.21
C ARG A 254 6.22 19.99 30.34
N ALA A 255 5.27 19.95 29.39
CA ALA A 255 4.00 20.69 29.48
C ALA A 255 3.08 20.20 30.61
N PHE A 256 3.46 19.09 31.26
CA PHE A 256 2.83 18.53 32.45
C PHE A 256 3.69 18.67 33.72
N GLY A 257 4.83 19.37 33.65
CA GLY A 257 5.72 19.63 34.78
C GLY A 257 6.89 18.64 34.86
N ALA A 258 7.12 17.84 33.82
CA ALA A 258 8.24 16.91 33.80
C ALA A 258 9.60 17.64 33.77
N VAL A 259 10.60 17.08 34.44
CA VAL A 259 11.95 17.60 34.59
C VAL A 259 12.96 16.54 34.14
N ASP A 260 13.85 16.92 33.22
CA ASP A 260 14.87 16.07 32.59
C ASP A 260 16.28 16.24 33.22
N ASP A 261 16.36 16.18 34.54
CA ASP A 261 17.60 16.41 35.29
C ASP A 261 18.24 15.13 35.83
N GLY A 262 17.59 13.98 35.63
CA GLY A 262 18.01 12.71 36.21
C GLY A 262 18.01 12.71 37.73
N ALA A 263 17.20 13.55 38.38
CA ALA A 263 17.15 13.65 39.84
C ALA A 263 15.73 13.89 40.36
N THR A 264 14.96 14.74 39.70
CA THR A 264 13.59 15.09 40.08
C THR A 264 12.62 13.97 39.71
N PHE A 265 11.78 13.58 40.66
CA PHE A 265 10.75 12.56 40.46
C PHE A 265 9.58 13.11 39.63
N ASN A 266 9.28 12.42 38.53
CA ASN A 266 8.35 12.85 37.48
C ASN A 266 6.94 12.22 37.61
N ASP A 267 6.64 11.60 38.75
CA ASP A 267 5.42 10.80 38.97
C ASP A 267 4.13 11.65 38.84
N ALA A 268 4.14 12.90 39.31
CA ALA A 268 3.00 13.81 39.16
C ALA A 268 2.78 14.23 37.70
N ALA A 269 3.85 14.61 37.00
CA ALA A 269 3.79 14.97 35.58
C ALA A 269 3.31 13.79 34.70
N TRP A 270 3.68 12.57 35.10
CA TRP A 270 3.23 11.34 34.47
C TRP A 270 1.73 11.12 34.58
N GLY A 271 1.16 11.25 35.79
CA GLY A 271 -0.29 11.15 36.00
C GLY A 271 -1.06 12.22 35.22
N ALA A 272 -0.56 13.45 35.23
CA ALA A 272 -1.13 14.57 34.47
C ALA A 272 -1.15 14.28 32.96
N ALA A 273 -0.02 13.85 32.39
CA ALA A 273 0.08 13.49 30.97
C ALA A 273 -0.86 12.34 30.59
N GLN A 274 -0.95 11.32 31.44
CA GLN A 274 -1.83 10.17 31.19
C GLN A 274 -3.31 10.59 31.17
N SER A 275 -3.74 11.40 32.15
CA SER A 275 -5.12 11.88 32.21
C SER A 275 -5.51 12.67 30.95
N TYR A 276 -4.57 13.46 30.40
CA TYR A 276 -4.78 14.24 29.19
C TYR A 276 -4.92 13.35 27.95
N ILE A 277 -4.00 12.41 27.75
CA ILE A 277 -4.02 11.51 26.59
C ILE A 277 -5.29 10.63 26.59
N GLN A 278 -5.76 10.21 27.76
CA GLN A 278 -7.02 9.45 27.89
C GLN A 278 -8.25 10.32 27.59
N ALA A 279 -8.23 11.60 27.98
CA ALA A 279 -9.32 12.53 27.73
C ALA A 279 -9.35 13.07 26.28
N LYS A 280 -8.24 12.97 25.53
CA LYS A 280 -8.11 13.47 24.15
C LYS A 280 -7.75 12.33 23.18
N PRO A 281 -8.73 11.58 22.65
CA PRO A 281 -8.50 10.54 21.66
C PRO A 281 -7.72 11.07 20.45
N GLY A 282 -6.55 10.49 20.17
CA GLY A 282 -5.66 10.89 19.08
C GLY A 282 -4.48 11.78 19.48
N ALA A 283 -4.42 12.26 20.73
CA ALA A 283 -3.24 12.94 21.24
C ALA A 283 -2.08 11.95 21.49
N VAL A 284 -0.85 12.39 21.24
CA VAL A 284 0.39 11.59 21.38
C VAL A 284 1.39 12.32 22.26
N LEU A 285 1.89 11.68 23.32
CA LEU A 285 2.84 12.32 24.23
C LEU A 285 4.24 12.38 23.61
N HIS A 286 4.86 13.57 23.53
CA HIS A 286 6.26 13.71 23.07
C HIS A 286 7.21 13.79 24.26
N VAL A 287 8.17 12.88 24.33
CA VAL A 287 9.21 12.86 25.36
C VAL A 287 10.55 13.21 24.72
N ARG A 288 11.07 14.39 25.06
CA ARG A 288 12.29 14.95 24.46
C ARG A 288 13.45 14.97 25.43
N LYS A 289 14.65 14.87 24.89
CA LYS A 289 15.90 15.08 25.64
C LYS A 289 16.26 16.55 25.60
N THR A 290 16.34 17.18 26.76
CA THR A 290 16.61 18.62 26.89
C THR A 290 17.85 18.92 27.71
N LEU A 291 18.19 18.05 28.67
CA LEU A 291 19.38 18.17 29.48
C LEU A 291 20.08 16.81 29.60
N THR A 292 19.60 15.92 30.47
CA THR A 292 20.26 14.62 30.69
C THR A 292 19.73 13.53 29.77
N GLY A 293 18.47 13.62 29.36
CA GLY A 293 17.71 12.53 28.77
C GLY A 293 17.29 11.50 29.81
N VAL A 294 17.31 11.81 31.11
CA VAL A 294 16.95 10.89 32.19
C VAL A 294 15.84 11.51 33.03
N PHE A 295 14.67 10.86 33.01
CA PHE A 295 13.54 11.23 33.87
C PHE A 295 13.46 10.24 35.04
N GLU A 296 13.57 10.74 36.27
CA GLU A 296 13.55 9.92 37.49
C GLU A 296 12.11 9.66 37.97
N TYR A 297 11.86 8.50 38.61
CA TYR A 297 10.56 8.08 39.14
C TYR A 297 10.69 7.35 40.49
N GLU A 298 9.76 7.61 41.40
CA GLU A 298 9.68 6.95 42.71
C GLU A 298 8.79 5.69 42.65
N TRP A 299 7.57 5.80 42.11
CA TRP A 299 6.63 4.68 41.93
C TRP A 299 5.70 4.88 40.72
N ARG A 300 5.67 3.94 39.79
CA ARG A 300 4.89 4.10 38.54
C ARG A 300 3.60 3.28 38.47
N GLY A 301 2.53 3.95 38.05
CA GLY A 301 1.37 3.33 37.40
C GLY A 301 1.54 3.20 35.87
N ALA A 302 0.66 2.41 35.25
CA ALA A 302 0.55 2.18 33.81
C ALA A 302 0.42 3.46 32.99
N PHE A 303 1.22 3.71 31.94
CA PHE A 303 0.89 4.74 30.96
C PHE A 303 0.17 4.15 29.77
N ASP A 304 -1.15 4.31 29.78
CA ASP A 304 -2.04 3.78 28.76
C ASP A 304 -2.36 4.84 27.69
N GLY A 305 -1.35 5.20 26.88
CA GLY A 305 -1.48 6.20 25.82
C GLY A 305 -0.30 6.17 24.82
N PRO A 306 -0.49 6.58 23.55
CA PRO A 306 0.60 6.65 22.57
C PRO A 306 1.65 7.71 22.93
N MET A 307 2.92 7.40 22.67
CA MET A 307 4.04 8.31 22.90
C MET A 307 5.08 8.29 21.76
N GLU A 308 5.69 9.42 21.48
CA GLU A 308 6.90 9.56 20.66
C GLU A 308 8.08 9.92 21.55
N VAL A 309 9.18 9.19 21.43
CA VAL A 309 10.32 9.32 22.33
C VAL A 309 11.57 9.65 21.53
N GLU A 310 12.23 10.75 21.87
CA GLU A 310 13.49 11.15 21.25
C GLU A 310 14.63 10.17 21.57
N GLU A 311 15.61 10.04 20.66
CA GLU A 311 16.74 9.13 20.86
C GLU A 311 17.57 9.53 22.10
N GLY A 312 17.86 8.55 22.96
CA GLY A 312 18.67 8.75 24.17
C GLY A 312 17.87 9.14 25.42
N VAL A 313 16.54 9.05 25.38
CA VAL A 313 15.69 9.19 26.57
C VAL A 313 15.67 7.91 27.41
N THR A 314 15.80 8.08 28.72
CA THR A 314 15.81 7.05 29.75
C THR A 314 14.81 7.40 30.85
N PHE A 315 13.96 6.46 31.23
CA PHE A 315 13.19 6.53 32.47
C PHE A 315 13.89 5.70 33.53
N ARG A 316 14.18 6.28 34.69
CA ARG A 316 14.97 5.65 35.75
C ARG A 316 14.25 5.70 37.10
N GLY A 317 14.27 4.63 37.89
CA GLY A 317 13.55 4.60 39.17
C GLY A 317 13.36 3.21 39.79
N ALA A 318 12.88 3.15 41.04
CA ALA A 318 12.77 1.90 41.80
C ALA A 318 11.64 0.97 41.31
N ALA A 319 10.49 1.50 40.87
CA ALA A 319 9.34 0.67 40.48
C ALA A 319 9.05 0.66 38.97
N ILE A 320 10.08 0.76 38.10
CA ILE A 320 9.86 0.75 36.65
C ILE A 320 9.52 -0.66 36.14
N GLN A 321 8.29 -0.85 35.65
CA GLN A 321 7.82 -2.09 35.03
C GLN A 321 7.68 -1.94 33.50
N PRO A 322 8.16 -2.91 32.69
CA PRO A 322 8.18 -2.82 31.23
C PRO A 322 6.81 -3.07 30.58
N TYR A 323 5.88 -3.73 31.28
CA TYR A 323 4.58 -4.15 30.72
C TYR A 323 3.57 -3.01 30.52
N VAL A 324 3.92 -1.80 30.98
CA VAL A 324 2.95 -0.74 31.22
C VAL A 324 3.23 0.55 30.43
N THR A 325 4.22 0.54 29.53
CA THR A 325 4.64 1.66 28.67
C THR A 325 4.76 1.23 27.19
N ASN A 326 3.89 0.34 26.72
CA ASN A 326 4.05 -0.38 25.45
C ASN A 326 3.59 0.35 24.17
N LYS A 327 3.43 1.68 24.20
CA LYS A 327 2.88 2.44 23.06
C LYS A 327 3.84 3.51 22.52
N VAL A 328 5.14 3.21 22.50
CA VAL A 328 6.13 4.04 21.78
C VAL A 328 5.89 3.88 20.27
N LEU A 329 5.43 4.95 19.61
CA LEU A 329 5.14 5.00 18.19
C LEU A 329 6.39 5.27 17.34
N ASN A 330 7.33 6.08 17.87
CA ASN A 330 8.55 6.46 17.19
C ASN A 330 9.70 6.69 18.20
N GLY A 331 10.92 6.40 17.76
CA GLY A 331 12.16 6.49 18.54
C GLY A 331 12.33 5.44 19.63
N LYS A 332 13.26 5.66 20.58
CA LYS A 332 13.80 4.61 21.47
C LYS A 332 13.76 5.06 22.93
N LEU A 333 13.03 4.32 23.76
CA LEU A 333 12.92 4.58 25.19
C LEU A 333 13.70 3.54 26.00
N LEU A 334 14.66 3.97 26.82
CA LEU A 334 15.34 3.11 27.78
C LEU A 334 14.65 3.15 29.15
N LEU A 335 14.44 2.02 29.80
CA LEU A 335 13.84 1.90 31.14
C LEU A 335 14.88 1.30 32.11
N LYS A 336 15.31 2.03 33.14
CA LYS A 336 16.35 1.57 34.09
C LYS A 336 15.84 1.49 35.52
N ARG A 337 15.90 0.30 36.12
CA ARG A 337 15.51 0.12 37.53
C ARG A 337 16.66 0.43 38.48
N THR A 338 16.42 1.18 39.54
CA THR A 338 17.46 1.58 40.52
C THR A 338 17.50 0.70 41.78
N ASP A 339 16.40 0.04 42.12
CA ASP A 339 16.26 -0.86 43.27
C ASP A 339 16.63 -2.32 42.95
N ASN A 340 16.84 -2.65 41.68
CA ASN A 340 17.10 -4.00 41.22
C ASN A 340 18.53 -4.13 40.69
N PRO A 341 19.43 -4.77 41.46
CA PRO A 341 20.80 -5.02 41.01
C PRO A 341 20.87 -5.94 39.78
N VAL A 342 19.77 -6.62 39.43
CA VAL A 342 19.67 -7.51 38.26
C VAL A 342 19.47 -6.73 36.93
N TRP A 343 19.13 -5.43 36.96
CA TRP A 343 18.80 -4.63 35.75
C TRP A 343 19.77 -3.45 35.47
N PRO A 344 21.11 -3.64 35.47
CA PRO A 344 22.05 -2.52 35.42
C PRO A 344 22.02 -1.73 34.09
N ASN A 345 21.62 -2.39 32.98
CA ASN A 345 21.71 -1.85 31.62
C ASN A 345 20.38 -1.28 31.08
N GLY A 346 19.27 -1.49 31.78
CA GLY A 346 17.94 -1.02 31.37
C GLY A 346 17.29 -1.83 30.22
N PHE A 347 16.01 -1.58 29.98
CA PHE A 347 15.15 -2.24 28.99
C PHE A 347 14.77 -1.25 27.88
N GLU A 348 15.02 -1.61 26.63
CA GLU A 348 14.75 -0.72 25.49
C GLU A 348 13.39 -1.04 24.85
N ILE A 349 12.52 -0.05 24.79
CA ILE A 349 11.26 -0.10 24.05
C ILE A 349 11.51 0.48 22.67
N TYR A 350 11.30 -0.36 21.65
CA TYR A 350 11.38 0.00 20.24
C TYR A 350 9.98 0.33 19.71
N PRO A 351 9.88 1.12 18.63
CA PRO A 351 8.64 1.27 17.90
C PRO A 351 8.15 -0.11 17.43
N GLN A 352 6.85 -0.35 17.56
CA GLN A 352 6.19 -1.45 16.85
C GLN A 352 6.60 -1.37 15.36
N PRO A 353 7.14 -2.43 14.75
CA PRO A 353 7.75 -2.30 13.43
C PRO A 353 6.69 -2.01 12.36
N GLN A 354 6.67 -0.78 11.87
CA GLN A 354 6.02 -0.45 10.61
C GLN A 354 6.81 -1.11 9.46
N SER A 355 6.05 -1.71 8.53
CA SER A 355 6.37 -2.43 7.28
C SER A 355 7.72 -2.24 6.53
N GLU A 356 8.53 -1.23 6.79
CA GLU A 356 9.80 -0.94 6.10
C GLU A 356 10.88 -2.03 6.32
N MET A 357 10.92 -2.66 7.51
CA MET A 357 11.88 -3.75 7.78
C MET A 357 11.63 -5.01 6.93
N ARG A 358 10.47 -5.14 6.27
CA ARG A 358 10.14 -6.35 5.50
C ARG A 358 11.10 -6.54 4.31
N LYS A 359 11.59 -5.45 3.69
CA LYS A 359 12.49 -5.50 2.52
C LYS A 359 13.80 -6.25 2.79
N SER A 360 14.34 -6.17 4.00
CA SER A 360 15.58 -6.88 4.40
C SER A 360 15.37 -8.37 4.72
N TYR A 361 14.13 -8.85 4.75
CA TYR A 361 13.78 -10.23 5.12
C TYR A 361 12.94 -10.97 4.06
N LEU A 362 12.69 -10.36 2.89
CA LEU A 362 12.01 -11.04 1.79
C LEU A 362 12.91 -12.13 1.21
N THR A 363 12.43 -13.36 1.23
CA THR A 363 13.03 -14.49 0.50
C THR A 363 12.31 -14.65 -0.85
N PRO A 364 12.89 -15.37 -1.82
CA PRO A 364 12.19 -15.66 -3.08
C PRO A 364 10.82 -16.32 -2.89
N GLY A 365 10.59 -17.03 -1.78
CA GLY A 365 9.27 -17.61 -1.46
C GLY A 365 8.23 -16.60 -0.92
N ASP A 366 8.64 -15.37 -0.65
CA ASP A 366 7.74 -14.27 -0.21
C ASP A 366 7.30 -13.37 -1.39
N LEU A 367 7.69 -13.73 -2.62
CA LEU A 367 7.39 -13.02 -3.86
C LEU A 367 6.41 -13.85 -4.71
N ASP A 368 5.46 -13.17 -5.33
CA ASP A 368 4.48 -13.78 -6.22
C ASP A 368 5.02 -13.85 -7.65
N PHE A 369 5.19 -15.08 -8.16
CA PHE A 369 5.62 -15.35 -9.53
C PHE A 369 4.51 -16.01 -10.36
N SER A 370 3.26 -15.96 -9.91
CA SER A 370 2.13 -16.65 -10.54
C SER A 370 1.91 -16.17 -11.97
N GLU A 371 1.98 -17.08 -12.93
CA GLU A 371 1.76 -16.79 -14.36
C GLU A 371 0.54 -17.56 -14.90
N PRO A 372 -0.63 -16.90 -15.05
CA PRO A 372 -1.83 -17.56 -15.56
C PRO A 372 -1.76 -17.79 -17.07
N LYS A 373 -2.19 -18.98 -17.50
CA LYS A 373 -2.29 -19.44 -18.89
C LYS A 373 -3.71 -19.92 -19.18
N ALA A 374 -4.17 -19.71 -20.41
CA ALA A 374 -5.49 -20.16 -20.84
C ALA A 374 -5.54 -21.69 -21.01
N VAL A 375 -6.65 -22.31 -20.62
CA VAL A 375 -6.98 -23.69 -21.00
C VAL A 375 -7.99 -23.64 -22.14
N ASP A 376 -7.57 -24.02 -23.34
CA ASP A 376 -8.45 -24.06 -24.51
C ASP A 376 -9.49 -25.19 -24.37
N VAL A 377 -10.74 -24.80 -24.11
CA VAL A 377 -11.86 -25.73 -23.88
C VAL A 377 -12.16 -26.59 -25.12
N THR A 378 -11.81 -26.16 -26.33
CA THR A 378 -12.00 -26.98 -27.54
C THR A 378 -11.11 -28.22 -27.55
N GLN A 379 -9.96 -28.16 -26.86
CA GLN A 379 -8.97 -29.23 -26.77
C GLN A 379 -9.18 -30.15 -25.55
N THR A 380 -10.10 -29.79 -24.65
CA THR A 380 -10.42 -30.62 -23.48
C THR A 380 -11.15 -31.91 -23.85
N LEU A 381 -11.08 -32.91 -22.98
CA LEU A 381 -11.91 -34.11 -23.07
C LEU A 381 -13.31 -33.78 -22.55
N LEU A 382 -14.33 -34.03 -23.35
CA LEU A 382 -15.72 -33.92 -22.95
C LEU A 382 -16.22 -35.31 -22.53
N GLN A 383 -16.49 -35.50 -21.24
CA GLN A 383 -16.79 -36.82 -20.69
C GLN A 383 -18.04 -36.81 -19.80
N MET A 384 -18.63 -38.00 -19.65
CA MET A 384 -19.82 -38.25 -18.85
C MET A 384 -19.75 -39.62 -18.17
N THR A 385 -20.33 -39.72 -16.98
CA THR A 385 -20.56 -41.00 -16.30
C THR A 385 -21.93 -41.05 -15.61
N GLY A 386 -22.54 -42.24 -15.58
CA GLY A 386 -23.82 -42.47 -14.91
C GLY A 386 -23.66 -42.50 -13.39
N TRP A 387 -24.69 -42.08 -12.66
CA TRP A 387 -24.72 -42.07 -11.19
C TRP A 387 -26.14 -42.40 -10.68
N PRO A 388 -26.32 -43.21 -9.61
CA PRO A 388 -25.29 -43.72 -8.67
C PRO A 388 -24.56 -45.01 -9.11
N ALA A 389 -25.04 -45.68 -10.17
CA ALA A 389 -24.37 -46.85 -10.73
C ALA A 389 -23.28 -46.42 -11.72
N VAL A 390 -22.06 -46.21 -11.23
CA VAL A 390 -20.90 -45.85 -12.04
C VAL A 390 -20.22 -47.11 -12.57
N THR A 391 -20.05 -47.20 -13.88
CA THR A 391 -19.23 -48.25 -14.51
C THR A 391 -17.99 -47.67 -15.20
N ALA A 392 -18.07 -46.54 -15.91
CA ALA A 392 -16.90 -45.89 -16.49
C ALA A 392 -17.18 -44.43 -16.90
N TRP A 393 -16.13 -43.63 -17.10
CA TRP A 393 -16.21 -42.35 -17.80
C TRP A 393 -16.15 -42.57 -19.32
N ASN A 394 -17.20 -42.17 -20.01
CA ASN A 394 -17.34 -42.28 -21.46
C ASN A 394 -17.27 -40.89 -22.12
N ASN A 395 -17.04 -40.84 -23.44
CA ASN A 395 -17.20 -39.60 -24.18
C ASN A 395 -18.65 -39.12 -24.07
N ALA A 396 -18.87 -37.85 -23.71
CA ALA A 396 -20.22 -37.32 -23.63
C ALA A 396 -20.80 -37.15 -25.05
N PRO A 397 -22.12 -37.33 -25.23
CA PRO A 397 -22.76 -37.05 -26.51
C PRO A 397 -22.60 -35.56 -26.88
N SER A 398 -22.38 -35.28 -28.16
CA SER A 398 -22.25 -33.90 -28.67
C SER A 398 -23.60 -33.16 -28.68
N THR A 399 -24.72 -33.88 -28.68
CA THR A 399 -26.06 -33.29 -28.69
C THR A 399 -26.32 -32.48 -27.41
N GLY A 400 -26.60 -31.19 -27.59
CA GLY A 400 -26.86 -30.27 -26.49
C GLY A 400 -25.60 -29.72 -25.81
N ILE A 401 -24.40 -29.96 -26.35
CA ILE A 401 -23.15 -29.43 -25.81
C ILE A 401 -22.37 -28.67 -26.88
N SER A 402 -21.98 -27.42 -26.61
CA SER A 402 -21.14 -26.62 -27.50
C SER A 402 -19.90 -26.09 -26.78
N ARG A 403 -18.76 -26.00 -27.46
CA ARG A 403 -17.48 -25.56 -26.90
C ARG A 403 -16.87 -24.44 -27.74
N SER A 404 -16.41 -23.38 -27.10
CA SER A 404 -15.46 -22.40 -27.65
C SER A 404 -14.10 -22.58 -26.96
N ALA A 405 -13.13 -21.69 -27.23
CA ALA A 405 -11.85 -21.72 -26.50
C ALA A 405 -12.04 -21.42 -25.01
N ASP A 406 -13.02 -20.58 -24.66
CA ASP A 406 -13.20 -20.06 -23.31
C ASP A 406 -14.31 -20.76 -22.50
N LEU A 407 -15.27 -21.41 -23.19
CA LEU A 407 -16.52 -21.85 -22.57
C LEU A 407 -16.95 -23.23 -23.06
N ALA A 408 -17.48 -24.04 -22.15
CA ALA A 408 -18.34 -25.17 -22.49
C ALA A 408 -19.78 -24.88 -22.06
N VAL A 409 -20.72 -24.97 -23.00
CA VAL A 409 -22.15 -24.73 -22.78
C VAL A 409 -22.90 -26.05 -22.86
N PHE A 410 -23.71 -26.32 -21.85
CA PHE A 410 -24.52 -27.52 -21.69
C PHE A 410 -26.00 -27.11 -21.70
N ASN A 411 -26.72 -27.42 -22.78
CA ASN A 411 -28.15 -27.22 -22.90
C ASN A 411 -28.89 -28.38 -22.21
N LEU A 412 -29.47 -28.10 -21.04
CA LEU A 412 -30.02 -29.12 -20.16
C LEU A 412 -31.31 -29.75 -20.68
N GLU A 413 -31.98 -29.10 -21.63
CA GLU A 413 -33.22 -29.57 -22.27
C GLU A 413 -32.97 -30.61 -23.35
N THR A 414 -31.87 -30.44 -24.11
CA THR A 414 -31.53 -31.30 -25.25
C THR A 414 -30.54 -32.42 -24.91
N MET A 415 -29.81 -32.30 -23.80
CA MET A 415 -28.98 -33.38 -23.29
C MET A 415 -29.84 -34.57 -22.83
N THR A 416 -29.52 -35.78 -23.29
CA THR A 416 -30.40 -36.95 -23.11
C THR A 416 -30.00 -37.87 -21.95
N ALA A 417 -28.79 -37.74 -21.39
CA ALA A 417 -28.27 -38.63 -20.36
C ALA A 417 -28.23 -37.98 -18.96
N ALA A 418 -28.43 -38.80 -17.92
CA ALA A 418 -28.39 -38.40 -16.51
C ALA A 418 -27.10 -38.91 -15.85
N GLY A 419 -26.46 -38.06 -15.03
CA GLY A 419 -25.15 -38.35 -14.45
C GLY A 419 -24.24 -37.13 -14.35
N PHE A 420 -22.98 -37.38 -14.02
CA PHE A 420 -21.94 -36.34 -14.05
C PHE A 420 -21.45 -36.13 -15.47
N VAL A 421 -21.33 -34.88 -15.89
CA VAL A 421 -20.82 -34.47 -17.20
C VAL A 421 -19.92 -33.26 -17.02
N GLY A 422 -18.80 -33.22 -17.76
CA GLY A 422 -17.83 -32.14 -17.62
C GLY A 422 -16.77 -32.11 -18.70
N VAL A 423 -15.95 -31.06 -18.62
CA VAL A 423 -14.73 -30.92 -19.42
C VAL A 423 -13.52 -31.23 -18.55
N HIS A 424 -12.57 -31.95 -19.12
CA HIS A 424 -11.36 -32.39 -18.43
C HIS A 424 -10.13 -31.98 -19.25
N THR A 425 -9.18 -31.32 -18.60
CA THR A 425 -7.88 -30.98 -19.17
C THR A 425 -6.80 -31.85 -18.55
N LYS A 426 -5.68 -32.00 -19.25
CA LYS A 426 -4.53 -32.76 -18.75
C LYS A 426 -3.96 -32.04 -17.53
N ALA A 427 -3.71 -32.81 -16.46
CA ALA A 427 -3.09 -32.33 -15.24
C ALA A 427 -1.56 -32.37 -15.36
N GLU A 428 -0.92 -31.31 -14.88
CA GLU A 428 0.53 -31.14 -14.74
C GLU A 428 0.80 -30.77 -13.28
N ALA A 429 1.84 -31.36 -12.68
CA ALA A 429 2.26 -30.99 -11.34
C ALA A 429 2.88 -29.58 -11.34
N GLY A 430 2.70 -28.83 -10.26
CA GLY A 430 3.16 -27.45 -10.14
C GLY A 430 2.21 -26.39 -10.73
N TYR A 431 1.02 -26.80 -11.17
CA TYR A 431 0.00 -25.90 -11.70
C TYR A 431 -1.23 -25.82 -10.79
N SER A 432 -1.79 -24.62 -10.67
CA SER A 432 -3.15 -24.39 -10.15
C SER A 432 -4.13 -24.27 -11.30
N TYR A 433 -5.21 -25.03 -11.24
CA TYR A 433 -6.25 -25.04 -12.27
C TYR A 433 -7.50 -24.39 -11.71
N SER A 434 -8.13 -23.48 -12.45
CA SER A 434 -9.36 -22.85 -11.97
C SER A 434 -10.41 -22.68 -13.06
N ALA A 435 -11.68 -22.76 -12.68
CA ALA A 435 -12.81 -22.42 -13.54
C ALA A 435 -13.99 -21.91 -12.69
N SER A 436 -14.94 -21.23 -13.32
CA SER A 436 -16.22 -20.91 -12.70
C SER A 436 -17.35 -21.69 -13.36
N LEU A 437 -18.36 -22.05 -12.56
CA LEU A 437 -19.52 -22.79 -13.00
C LEU A 437 -20.76 -21.89 -12.91
N ARG A 438 -21.52 -21.80 -14.00
CA ARG A 438 -22.74 -20.98 -14.05
C ARG A 438 -23.93 -21.79 -14.52
N HIS A 439 -25.10 -21.54 -13.93
CA HIS A 439 -26.37 -22.13 -14.36
C HIS A 439 -27.43 -21.04 -14.55
N LEU A 440 -28.02 -21.00 -15.74
CA LEU A 440 -29.09 -20.07 -16.16
C LEU A 440 -30.37 -20.87 -16.46
N GLY A 441 -31.02 -21.39 -15.42
CA GLY A 441 -32.20 -22.26 -15.54
C GLY A 441 -32.92 -22.49 -14.22
N THR A 442 -34.04 -23.21 -14.25
CA THR A 442 -34.82 -23.59 -13.06
C THR A 442 -34.41 -24.98 -12.56
N GLY A 443 -34.27 -25.15 -11.24
CA GLY A 443 -33.84 -26.40 -10.59
C GLY A 443 -32.44 -26.33 -9.97
N SER A 444 -32.13 -27.28 -9.09
CA SER A 444 -30.83 -27.37 -8.40
C SER A 444 -29.86 -28.19 -9.26
N LEU A 445 -29.12 -27.52 -10.14
CA LEU A 445 -27.96 -28.12 -10.81
C LEU A 445 -26.83 -28.20 -9.79
N VAL A 446 -26.24 -29.39 -9.69
CA VAL A 446 -25.17 -29.68 -8.73
C VAL A 446 -23.83 -29.45 -9.42
N PRO A 447 -23.05 -28.40 -9.06
CA PRO A 447 -21.72 -28.20 -9.61
C PRO A 447 -20.78 -29.30 -9.10
N ALA A 448 -19.77 -29.64 -9.90
CA ALA A 448 -18.78 -30.65 -9.55
C ALA A 448 -17.39 -30.29 -10.08
N CYS A 449 -16.37 -30.66 -9.32
CA CYS A 449 -14.99 -30.74 -9.80
C CYS A 449 -14.50 -32.18 -9.77
N PHE A 450 -13.58 -32.51 -10.67
CA PHE A 450 -13.13 -33.87 -10.93
C PHE A 450 -11.62 -33.94 -10.94
N VAL A 451 -11.08 -34.96 -10.26
CA VAL A 451 -9.66 -35.32 -10.32
C VAL A 451 -9.56 -36.79 -10.70
N ARG A 452 -8.85 -37.10 -11.79
CA ARG A 452 -8.83 -38.43 -12.38
C ARG A 452 -7.42 -38.99 -12.44
N THR A 453 -7.27 -40.26 -12.07
CA THR A 453 -6.05 -41.06 -12.21
C THR A 453 -6.24 -42.16 -13.26
N GLU A 454 -5.28 -43.09 -13.36
CA GLU A 454 -5.40 -44.24 -14.28
C GLU A 454 -6.60 -45.12 -13.95
N THR A 455 -6.80 -45.44 -12.67
CA THR A 455 -7.86 -46.38 -12.28
C THR A 455 -9.03 -45.70 -11.59
N ARG A 456 -8.90 -44.41 -11.23
CA ARG A 456 -9.83 -43.75 -10.32
C ARG A 456 -10.31 -42.39 -10.77
N THR A 457 -11.50 -41.99 -10.33
CA THR A 457 -11.96 -40.60 -10.41
C THR A 457 -12.56 -40.17 -9.08
N VAL A 458 -12.03 -39.07 -8.56
CA VAL A 458 -12.57 -38.39 -7.39
C VAL A 458 -13.48 -37.28 -7.89
N ALA A 459 -14.77 -37.37 -7.59
CA ALA A 459 -15.72 -36.29 -7.81
C ALA A 459 -16.02 -35.58 -6.50
N PHE A 460 -16.02 -34.26 -6.55
CA PHE A 460 -16.40 -33.39 -5.45
C PHE A 460 -17.62 -32.58 -5.86
N TRP A 461 -18.70 -32.67 -5.11
CA TRP A 461 -19.95 -31.99 -5.45
C TRP A 461 -20.74 -31.57 -4.21
N PHE A 462 -21.81 -30.83 -4.46
CA PHE A 462 -22.73 -30.32 -3.44
C PHE A 462 -24.08 -31.01 -3.48
N ASP A 463 -24.68 -31.38 -2.34
CA ASP A 463 -25.92 -32.17 -2.35
C ASP A 463 -27.21 -31.39 -2.62
N GLY A 464 -27.12 -30.06 -2.77
CA GLY A 464 -28.25 -29.21 -3.10
C GLY A 464 -29.14 -28.83 -1.90
N SER A 465 -28.84 -29.28 -0.68
CA SER A 465 -29.44 -28.77 0.56
C SER A 465 -28.70 -27.52 1.05
N THR A 466 -29.36 -26.58 1.72
CA THR A 466 -28.78 -25.29 2.17
C THR A 466 -27.58 -25.39 3.13
N ALA A 467 -27.13 -26.58 3.50
CA ALA A 467 -25.94 -26.78 4.31
C ALA A 467 -24.73 -26.91 3.37
N ASN A 468 -23.73 -26.04 3.53
CA ASN A 468 -22.47 -25.95 2.77
C ASN A 468 -21.53 -27.16 2.94
N THR A 469 -22.08 -28.36 2.86
CA THR A 469 -21.43 -29.65 3.01
C THR A 469 -21.09 -30.24 1.65
N PHE A 470 -19.80 -30.48 1.46
CA PHE A 470 -19.26 -31.15 0.28
C PHE A 470 -19.41 -32.65 0.41
N LYS A 471 -19.64 -33.33 -0.71
CA LYS A 471 -19.51 -34.79 -0.82
C LYS A 471 -18.35 -35.14 -1.73
N ILE A 472 -17.61 -36.17 -1.33
CA ILE A 472 -16.55 -36.79 -2.12
C ILE A 472 -17.06 -38.17 -2.53
N ALA A 473 -16.80 -38.59 -3.76
CA ALA A 473 -16.91 -40.00 -4.14
C ALA A 473 -15.74 -40.40 -5.00
N PHE A 474 -15.30 -41.64 -4.76
CA PHE A 474 -14.39 -42.38 -5.60
C PHE A 474 -15.25 -43.23 -6.54
N LEU A 475 -15.08 -43.01 -7.84
CA LEU A 475 -16.00 -43.47 -8.89
C LEU A 475 -15.51 -44.75 -9.59
N ASP A 476 -14.85 -45.64 -8.85
CA ASP A 476 -14.01 -46.71 -9.42
C ASP A 476 -14.64 -48.08 -9.21
N HIS A 477 -14.70 -48.86 -10.31
CA HIS A 477 -15.30 -50.19 -10.49
C HIS A 477 -15.27 -51.16 -9.28
N LEU A 478 -16.43 -51.32 -8.64
CA LEU A 478 -17.07 -52.54 -8.09
C LEU A 478 -18.05 -52.08 -7.01
N ALA A 479 -19.35 -52.06 -7.32
CA ALA A 479 -20.45 -51.91 -6.36
C ALA A 479 -20.28 -50.79 -5.30
N GLY A 480 -20.55 -49.55 -5.70
CA GLY A 480 -21.31 -48.58 -4.91
C GLY A 480 -20.96 -48.36 -3.43
N THR A 481 -19.82 -47.72 -3.13
CA THR A 481 -19.67 -47.09 -1.81
C THR A 481 -19.11 -45.67 -1.94
N ALA A 482 -20.00 -44.68 -1.90
CA ALA A 482 -19.60 -43.28 -1.67
C ALA A 482 -19.14 -43.15 -0.21
N GLN A 483 -17.95 -42.62 0.03
CA GLN A 483 -17.57 -42.18 1.37
C GLN A 483 -17.89 -40.69 1.49
N GLU A 484 -18.99 -40.38 2.18
CA GLU A 484 -19.36 -38.99 2.46
C GLU A 484 -18.41 -38.43 3.52
N ALA A 485 -17.61 -37.43 3.14
CA ALA A 485 -16.74 -36.69 4.05
C ALA A 485 -17.12 -35.21 4.01
N ASN A 486 -17.55 -34.68 5.16
CA ASN A 486 -17.89 -33.27 5.32
C ASN A 486 -16.62 -32.44 5.51
N ILE A 487 -16.32 -31.57 4.54
CA ILE A 487 -15.08 -30.79 4.52
C ILE A 487 -15.16 -29.48 5.37
N GLY A 488 -16.33 -29.18 5.93
CA GLY A 488 -16.59 -27.98 6.73
C GLY A 488 -16.61 -26.71 5.86
N ALA A 489 -17.65 -25.89 6.04
CA ALA A 489 -17.85 -24.67 5.26
C ALA A 489 -16.77 -23.61 5.57
N ILE A 490 -16.25 -22.91 4.56
CA ILE A 490 -15.33 -21.78 4.74
C ILE A 490 -16.08 -20.58 5.33
N ALA A 491 -17.20 -20.21 4.69
CA ALA A 491 -18.10 -19.15 5.14
C ALA A 491 -19.52 -19.50 4.67
N PRO A 492 -20.27 -20.34 5.41
CA PRO A 492 -21.51 -20.92 4.93
C PRO A 492 -22.62 -19.89 4.65
N ASP A 493 -22.58 -18.78 5.36
CA ASP A 493 -23.47 -17.64 5.28
C ASP A 493 -23.17 -16.71 4.09
N GLN A 494 -21.99 -16.83 3.47
CA GLN A 494 -21.56 -15.98 2.38
C GLN A 494 -21.79 -16.63 1.02
N LEU A 495 -22.74 -16.09 0.24
CA LEU A 495 -23.09 -16.61 -1.10
C LEU A 495 -21.85 -16.81 -1.99
N GLY A 496 -20.90 -15.87 -1.96
CA GLY A 496 -19.68 -15.91 -2.78
C GLY A 496 -18.74 -17.08 -2.49
N TYR A 497 -18.85 -17.74 -1.32
CA TYR A 497 -18.06 -18.92 -0.94
C TYR A 497 -18.87 -20.23 -1.03
N GLN A 498 -20.08 -20.17 -1.57
CA GLN A 498 -20.84 -21.36 -1.90
C GLN A 498 -20.37 -21.91 -3.25
N PHE A 499 -20.29 -23.25 -3.37
CA PHE A 499 -19.75 -23.95 -4.55
C PHE A 499 -20.38 -23.55 -5.89
N ARG A 500 -21.63 -23.05 -5.86
CA ARG A 500 -22.37 -22.58 -7.03
C ARG A 500 -21.92 -21.20 -7.54
N TYR A 501 -21.31 -20.38 -6.69
CA TYR A 501 -21.02 -18.97 -6.97
C TYR A 501 -19.53 -18.62 -6.89
N CYS A 502 -18.70 -19.50 -6.34
CA CYS A 502 -17.26 -19.28 -6.26
C CYS A 502 -16.51 -19.75 -7.51
N GLN A 503 -15.28 -19.27 -7.66
CA GLN A 503 -14.28 -19.89 -8.52
C GLN A 503 -13.79 -21.18 -7.87
N LEU A 504 -13.78 -22.26 -8.65
CA LEU A 504 -13.37 -23.59 -8.21
C LEU A 504 -11.95 -23.86 -8.67
N GLY A 505 -11.02 -23.99 -7.73
CA GLY A 505 -9.63 -24.31 -7.98
C GLY A 505 -9.24 -25.74 -7.61
N ILE A 506 -8.28 -26.27 -8.35
CA ILE A 506 -7.61 -27.55 -8.14
C ILE A 506 -6.11 -27.31 -8.25
N ASP A 507 -5.41 -27.31 -7.13
CA ASP A 507 -3.98 -27.04 -7.06
C ASP A 507 -3.22 -28.37 -7.09
N VAL A 508 -2.52 -28.67 -8.18
CA VAL A 508 -1.80 -29.94 -8.34
C VAL A 508 -0.37 -29.78 -7.83
N ILE A 509 -0.18 -29.97 -6.53
CA ILE A 509 1.10 -29.75 -5.83
C ILE A 509 2.18 -30.76 -6.28
N SER A 510 1.79 -32.01 -6.51
CA SER A 510 2.68 -33.06 -7.03
C SER A 510 1.89 -34.00 -7.95
N PRO A 511 2.55 -34.92 -8.68
CA PRO A 511 1.83 -35.88 -9.51
C PRO A 511 0.82 -36.75 -8.74
N TYR A 512 0.89 -36.79 -7.40
CA TYR A 512 0.05 -37.63 -6.55
C TYR A 512 -0.73 -36.83 -5.49
N HIS A 513 -0.59 -35.50 -5.47
CA HIS A 513 -1.16 -34.66 -4.43
C HIS A 513 -1.80 -33.41 -5.05
N PHE A 514 -3.03 -33.14 -4.64
CA PHE A 514 -3.75 -31.94 -5.02
C PHE A 514 -4.52 -31.35 -3.83
N GLU A 515 -4.87 -30.08 -3.95
CA GLU A 515 -5.77 -29.37 -3.04
C GLU A 515 -6.94 -28.77 -3.81
N LEU A 516 -8.06 -28.57 -3.12
CA LEU A 516 -9.21 -27.87 -3.66
C LEU A 516 -9.32 -26.50 -3.03
N THR A 517 -9.63 -25.50 -3.85
CA THR A 517 -9.80 -24.12 -3.40
C THR A 517 -11.15 -23.54 -3.83
N LEU A 518 -11.75 -22.72 -2.97
CA LEU A 518 -12.88 -21.86 -3.31
C LEU A 518 -12.40 -20.42 -3.22
N ASN A 519 -12.44 -19.68 -4.34
CA ASN A 519 -11.87 -18.33 -4.44
C ASN A 519 -10.43 -18.24 -3.89
N GLY A 520 -9.60 -19.25 -4.17
CA GLY A 520 -8.21 -19.33 -3.69
C GLY A 520 -8.05 -19.74 -2.22
N VAL A 521 -9.13 -19.89 -1.44
CA VAL A 521 -9.08 -20.39 -0.06
C VAL A 521 -9.16 -21.92 -0.07
N LYS A 522 -8.24 -22.56 0.64
CA LYS A 522 -8.18 -24.02 0.80
C LYS A 522 -9.48 -24.55 1.40
N ALA A 523 -10.20 -25.31 0.59
CA ALA A 523 -11.42 -25.99 1.00
C ALA A 523 -11.09 -27.31 1.68
N SER A 524 -10.18 -28.09 1.07
CA SER A 524 -9.76 -29.42 1.53
C SER A 524 -9.30 -29.41 2.99
N PRO A 525 -9.64 -30.44 3.81
CA PRO A 525 -9.11 -30.52 5.16
C PRO A 525 -7.59 -30.58 5.09
N VAL A 526 -6.94 -29.74 5.88
CA VAL A 526 -5.50 -29.80 6.09
C VAL A 526 -5.17 -31.19 6.67
N SER A 527 -4.03 -31.74 6.24
CA SER A 527 -3.25 -32.84 6.84
C SER A 527 -3.48 -34.32 6.51
N ASP A 528 -4.55 -34.77 5.86
CA ASP A 528 -4.61 -36.20 5.49
C ASP A 528 -4.09 -36.45 4.07
N PHE A 529 -2.77 -36.63 4.03
CA PHE A 529 -2.17 -37.61 3.13
C PHE A 529 -3.05 -38.87 3.11
N SER A 530 -3.47 -39.24 1.91
CA SER A 530 -4.65 -40.07 1.62
C SER A 530 -5.95 -39.26 1.80
N THR A 531 -6.45 -38.64 0.73
CA THR A 531 -7.69 -39.28 0.25
C THR A 531 -7.47 -40.81 0.23
N PRO A 532 -8.11 -41.60 1.10
CA PRO A 532 -8.12 -43.05 0.99
C PRO A 532 -8.77 -43.36 -0.36
N GLY A 533 -7.97 -43.40 -1.42
CA GLY A 533 -8.54 -42.94 -2.67
C GLY A 533 -7.62 -42.89 -3.86
N LEU A 534 -6.37 -42.45 -3.77
CA LEU A 534 -5.49 -42.47 -4.96
C LEU A 534 -4.40 -43.55 -4.93
N ASN A 535 -4.11 -44.20 -3.79
CA ASN A 535 -3.14 -45.31 -3.68
C ASN A 535 -1.76 -45.06 -4.35
N GLY A 536 -1.30 -43.80 -4.46
CA GLY A 536 -0.05 -43.46 -5.15
C GLY A 536 -0.16 -43.44 -6.68
N GLU A 537 -1.37 -43.37 -7.23
CA GLU A 537 -1.61 -43.20 -8.66
C GLU A 537 -1.47 -41.75 -9.11
N ALA A 538 -0.91 -41.57 -10.30
CA ALA A 538 -0.67 -40.26 -10.87
C ALA A 538 -1.98 -39.59 -11.30
N ILE A 539 -2.10 -38.31 -11.00
CA ILE A 539 -3.17 -37.44 -11.45
C ILE A 539 -2.98 -37.19 -12.95
N LEU A 540 -3.98 -37.56 -13.74
CA LEU A 540 -3.97 -37.47 -15.21
C LEU A 540 -4.75 -36.28 -15.72
N TYR A 541 -5.90 -36.03 -15.11
CA TYR A 541 -6.82 -34.99 -15.55
C TYR A 541 -7.46 -34.30 -14.37
N VAL A 542 -7.72 -33.01 -14.57
CA VAL A 542 -8.57 -32.19 -13.73
C VAL A 542 -9.71 -31.65 -14.57
N GLY A 543 -10.88 -31.46 -13.97
CA GLY A 543 -12.04 -31.01 -14.73
C GLY A 543 -13.13 -30.41 -13.87
N TRP A 544 -14.08 -29.80 -14.57
CA TRP A 544 -15.25 -29.18 -13.96
C TRP A 544 -16.49 -29.51 -14.78
N GLY A 545 -17.62 -29.54 -14.09
CA GLY A 545 -18.89 -29.83 -14.70
C GLY A 545 -20.00 -29.92 -13.69
N PHE A 546 -20.98 -30.76 -13.97
CA PHE A 546 -22.23 -30.78 -13.25
C PHE A 546 -22.79 -32.18 -13.13
N TYR A 547 -23.53 -32.43 -12.06
CA TYR A 547 -24.49 -33.54 -12.02
C TYR A 547 -25.84 -33.07 -12.55
N ARG A 548 -26.35 -33.82 -13.53
CA ARG A 548 -27.67 -33.61 -14.13
C ARG A 548 -28.65 -34.67 -13.62
N GLY A 549 -29.62 -34.23 -12.84
CA GLY A 549 -30.86 -34.98 -12.58
C GLY A 549 -31.85 -34.86 -13.74
N GLY A 550 -32.84 -35.76 -13.81
CA GLY A 550 -33.91 -35.65 -14.81
C GLY A 550 -34.78 -34.40 -14.62
N GLY A 551 -35.21 -33.77 -15.71
CA GLY A 551 -36.20 -32.66 -15.69
C GLY A 551 -35.64 -31.24 -15.52
N LEU A 552 -34.32 -31.04 -15.62
CA LEU A 552 -33.69 -29.71 -15.60
C LEU A 552 -33.84 -28.97 -16.95
N THR A 553 -34.03 -27.65 -16.92
CA THR A 553 -34.17 -26.77 -18.09
C THR A 553 -33.13 -25.65 -18.09
N GLY A 554 -32.91 -25.00 -19.24
CA GLY A 554 -31.92 -23.92 -19.38
C GLY A 554 -30.49 -24.37 -19.72
N SER A 555 -29.52 -23.48 -19.48
CA SER A 555 -28.12 -23.69 -19.88
C SER A 555 -27.16 -23.64 -18.69
N ALA A 556 -26.19 -24.55 -18.66
CA ALA A 556 -25.07 -24.55 -17.72
C ALA A 556 -23.75 -24.30 -18.45
N PHE A 557 -22.78 -23.72 -17.74
CA PHE A 557 -21.54 -23.22 -18.33
C PHE A 557 -20.35 -23.59 -17.46
N VAL A 558 -19.32 -24.15 -18.07
CA VAL A 558 -17.95 -24.11 -17.53
C VAL A 558 -17.27 -22.93 -18.18
N CYS A 559 -16.87 -21.95 -17.38
CA CYS A 559 -16.43 -20.64 -17.83
C CYS A 559 -14.95 -20.40 -17.53
N TYR A 560 -14.21 -19.99 -18.56
CA TYR A 560 -12.86 -19.44 -18.51
C TYR A 560 -11.87 -20.31 -17.70
N PRO A 561 -11.73 -21.61 -18.04
CA PRO A 561 -10.75 -22.41 -17.35
C PRO A 561 -9.33 -21.89 -17.62
N THR A 562 -8.54 -21.83 -16.57
CA THR A 562 -7.14 -21.37 -16.59
C THR A 562 -6.25 -22.36 -15.86
N LYS A 563 -4.96 -22.34 -16.21
CA LYS A 563 -3.91 -22.99 -15.45
C LYS A 563 -2.83 -21.96 -15.11
N THR A 564 -2.36 -21.93 -13.87
CA THR A 564 -1.38 -20.96 -13.38
C THR A 564 -0.13 -21.69 -12.93
N GLU A 565 1.02 -21.33 -13.50
CA GLU A 565 2.32 -21.83 -13.03
C GLU A 565 2.87 -20.94 -11.92
N PHE A 566 3.78 -21.50 -11.11
CA PHE A 566 4.37 -20.82 -9.94
C PHE A 566 3.32 -20.19 -9.02
N PHE A 567 2.14 -20.80 -8.96
CA PHE A 567 1.00 -20.26 -8.25
C PHE A 567 1.32 -20.08 -6.76
N ASN A 568 0.84 -18.97 -6.18
CA ASN A 568 0.86 -18.80 -4.74
C ASN A 568 0.09 -19.95 -4.07
N PRO A 569 0.62 -20.54 -2.99
CA PRO A 569 -0.11 -21.56 -2.25
C PRO A 569 -1.51 -21.13 -1.83
N SER A 570 -2.45 -22.07 -1.84
CA SER A 570 -3.81 -21.92 -1.32
C SER A 570 -3.83 -21.15 0.01
N VAL A 571 -4.71 -20.16 0.12
CA VAL A 571 -4.89 -19.41 1.38
C VAL A 571 -5.47 -20.38 2.42
N PRO A 572 -4.82 -20.59 3.59
CA PRO A 572 -5.40 -21.39 4.66
C PRO A 572 -6.75 -20.83 5.13
N LYS A 573 -7.62 -21.68 5.67
CA LYS A 573 -8.83 -21.22 6.39
C LYS A 573 -8.41 -20.31 7.56
N PRO A 574 -9.26 -19.38 8.02
CA PRO A 574 -8.98 -18.58 9.21
C PRO A 574 -8.46 -19.46 10.35
N LEU A 575 -7.38 -19.01 10.99
CA LEU A 575 -6.66 -19.81 11.95
C LEU A 575 -7.08 -19.47 13.38
N ARG A 576 -7.35 -20.53 14.15
CA ARG A 576 -7.48 -20.50 15.60
C ARG A 576 -6.24 -21.19 16.17
N VAL A 577 -5.30 -20.37 16.62
CA VAL A 577 -3.94 -20.78 17.00
C VAL A 577 -3.90 -21.09 18.49
N LEU A 578 -3.44 -22.30 18.82
CA LEU A 578 -3.10 -22.71 20.17
C LEU A 578 -1.58 -22.64 20.36
N THR A 579 -1.11 -21.95 21.40
CA THR A 579 0.29 -21.96 21.81
C THR A 579 0.48 -22.57 23.18
N PHE A 580 1.54 -23.35 23.35
CA PHE A 580 1.87 -24.05 24.59
C PHE A 580 3.39 -24.07 24.83
N GLY A 581 3.82 -24.21 26.07
CA GLY A 581 5.23 -24.15 26.44
C GLY A 581 5.50 -23.68 27.85
N ASP A 582 6.74 -23.27 28.09
CA ASP A 582 7.24 -22.80 29.38
C ASP A 582 7.26 -21.27 29.49
N SER A 583 8.10 -20.73 30.37
CA SER A 583 8.24 -19.29 30.63
C SER A 583 8.72 -18.47 29.41
N ILE A 584 9.29 -19.10 28.38
CA ILE A 584 9.62 -18.41 27.11
C ILE A 584 8.36 -18.16 26.26
N THR A 585 7.28 -18.91 26.51
CA THR A 585 6.02 -18.87 25.75
C THR A 585 4.86 -18.27 26.56
N ASP A 586 4.88 -18.37 27.89
CA ASP A 586 3.86 -17.88 28.83
C ASP A 586 3.45 -16.41 28.57
N PRO A 587 2.15 -16.06 28.61
CA PRO A 587 1.67 -14.69 28.43
C PRO A 587 2.18 -13.65 29.46
N ASN A 588 2.72 -14.07 30.60
CA ASN A 588 3.26 -13.18 31.65
C ASN A 588 4.36 -12.25 31.13
N ILE A 589 5.06 -12.67 30.07
CA ILE A 589 6.05 -11.86 29.36
C ILE A 589 5.61 -11.83 27.89
N PRO A 590 5.40 -10.66 27.24
CA PRO A 590 4.94 -10.60 25.85
C PRO A 590 5.79 -11.47 24.93
N GLY A 591 5.32 -12.68 24.67
CA GLY A 591 6.12 -13.76 24.10
C GLY A 591 6.13 -13.74 22.59
N TRP A 592 6.88 -14.69 22.02
CA TRP A 592 6.83 -14.95 20.57
C TRP A 592 5.42 -15.26 20.01
N PRO A 593 4.40 -15.75 20.76
CA PRO A 593 3.06 -16.00 20.21
C PRO A 593 2.38 -14.77 19.58
N ILE A 594 2.55 -13.57 20.15
CA ILE A 594 1.94 -12.34 19.62
C ILE A 594 2.55 -12.01 18.25
N TYR A 595 3.89 -11.94 18.19
CA TYR A 595 4.61 -11.70 16.93
C TYR A 595 4.36 -12.80 15.90
N LEU A 596 4.16 -14.06 16.31
CA LEU A 596 3.78 -15.14 15.41
C LEU A 596 2.46 -14.81 14.72
N THR A 597 1.44 -14.41 15.47
CA THR A 597 0.13 -14.09 14.90
C THR A 597 0.15 -12.86 13.98
N GLU A 598 0.93 -11.84 14.31
CA GLU A 598 1.15 -10.68 13.44
C GLU A 598 1.80 -11.09 12.10
N LEU A 599 2.85 -11.90 12.17
CA LEU A 599 3.57 -12.39 10.98
C LEU A 599 2.71 -13.32 10.14
N LEU A 600 1.88 -14.16 10.77
CA LEU A 600 0.92 -15.00 10.06
C LEU A 600 -0.13 -14.14 9.35
N GLN A 601 -0.77 -13.18 10.02
CA GLN A 601 -1.76 -12.28 9.38
C GLN A 601 -1.17 -11.48 8.22
N GLY A 602 0.11 -11.14 8.29
CA GLY A 602 0.82 -10.47 7.20
C GLY A 602 1.17 -11.36 6.01
N SER A 603 0.87 -12.67 6.05
CA SER A 603 1.42 -13.66 5.12
C SER A 603 0.36 -14.57 4.48
N ASN A 604 0.52 -14.87 3.18
CA ASN A 604 -0.32 -15.78 2.40
C ASN A 604 -1.86 -15.63 2.60
N GLY A 605 -2.34 -14.40 2.78
CA GLY A 605 -3.76 -14.10 3.00
C GLY A 605 -4.36 -14.69 4.29
N VAL A 606 -3.52 -15.19 5.22
CA VAL A 606 -3.97 -15.80 6.46
C VAL A 606 -4.69 -14.79 7.34
N GLN A 607 -5.76 -15.24 7.97
CA GLN A 607 -6.47 -14.50 9.01
C GLN A 607 -6.34 -15.24 10.33
N ILE A 608 -6.19 -14.52 11.43
CA ILE A 608 -6.19 -15.09 12.78
C ILE A 608 -7.53 -14.76 13.42
N GLU A 609 -8.34 -15.79 13.65
CA GLU A 609 -9.62 -15.67 14.34
C GLU A 609 -9.42 -15.66 15.86
N GLN A 610 -8.46 -16.46 16.34
CA GLN A 610 -8.20 -16.60 17.76
C GLN A 610 -6.74 -16.96 18.03
N LEU A 611 -6.19 -16.40 19.11
CA LEU A 611 -4.96 -16.86 19.75
C LEU A 611 -5.29 -17.31 21.18
N SER A 612 -5.01 -18.57 21.49
CA SER A 612 -5.08 -19.12 22.84
C SER A 612 -3.70 -19.55 23.29
N ASN A 613 -3.21 -18.99 24.40
CA ASN A 613 -1.92 -19.35 24.96
C ASN A 613 -2.11 -20.08 26.29
N VAL A 614 -1.71 -21.35 26.36
CA VAL A 614 -1.82 -22.22 27.54
C VAL A 614 -0.45 -22.54 28.17
N ALA A 615 0.59 -21.81 27.76
CA ALA A 615 1.93 -21.97 28.33
C ALA A 615 1.98 -21.50 29.80
N VAL A 616 2.73 -22.23 30.62
CA VAL A 616 2.89 -21.97 32.05
C VAL A 616 4.37 -21.87 32.40
N SER A 617 4.75 -20.78 33.08
CA SER A 617 6.13 -20.56 33.52
C SER A 617 6.65 -21.67 34.43
N GLY A 618 7.79 -22.24 34.07
CA GLY A 618 8.47 -23.28 34.85
C GLY A 618 8.12 -24.72 34.45
N ASP A 619 7.15 -24.91 33.54
CA ASP A 619 6.72 -26.25 33.16
C ASP A 619 7.78 -27.05 32.39
N SER A 620 7.79 -28.35 32.67
CA SER A 620 8.39 -29.38 31.82
C SER A 620 7.46 -29.79 30.68
N ALA A 621 7.98 -30.51 29.69
CA ALA A 621 7.16 -31.07 28.62
C ALA A 621 6.05 -32.01 29.15
N ALA A 622 6.29 -32.70 30.26
CA ALA A 622 5.32 -33.63 30.86
C ALA A 622 4.11 -32.90 31.47
N GLN A 623 4.34 -31.77 32.14
CA GLN A 623 3.28 -30.92 32.69
C GLN A 623 2.45 -30.28 31.57
N GLN A 624 3.12 -29.75 30.54
CA GLN A 624 2.40 -29.21 29.37
C GLN A 624 1.57 -30.27 28.64
N LEU A 625 2.01 -31.54 28.61
CA LEU A 625 1.19 -32.62 28.05
C LEU A 625 -0.09 -32.85 28.87
N GLU A 626 -0.02 -32.79 30.21
CA GLU A 626 -1.18 -32.92 31.10
C GLU A 626 -2.21 -31.79 30.84
N ASP A 627 -1.73 -30.55 30.76
CA ASP A 627 -2.59 -29.39 30.46
C ASP A 627 -3.25 -29.49 29.08
N LEU A 628 -2.49 -29.93 28.07
CA LEU A 628 -3.02 -30.14 26.72
C LEU A 628 -4.06 -31.26 26.66
N GLN A 629 -3.89 -32.33 27.44
CA GLN A 629 -4.86 -33.42 27.53
C GLN A 629 -6.15 -33.01 28.24
N ALA A 630 -6.09 -32.04 29.15
CA ALA A 630 -7.25 -31.46 29.81
C ALA A 630 -8.03 -30.45 28.93
N LEU A 631 -7.41 -29.94 27.86
CA LEU A 631 -7.98 -28.92 27.00
C LEU A 631 -8.96 -29.50 25.96
N ASN A 632 -10.08 -28.82 25.73
CA ASN A 632 -10.91 -29.10 24.56
C ASN A 632 -10.24 -28.58 23.29
N LEU A 633 -9.67 -29.48 22.49
CA LEU A 633 -8.99 -29.15 21.24
C LEU A 633 -9.94 -28.85 20.07
N SER A 634 -11.25 -29.05 20.24
CA SER A 634 -12.23 -28.83 19.17
C SER A 634 -12.25 -27.37 18.70
N GLY A 635 -12.03 -27.18 17.40
CA GLY A 635 -12.09 -25.87 16.75
C GLY A 635 -10.74 -25.16 16.61
N TYR A 636 -9.66 -25.63 17.23
CA TYR A 636 -8.32 -25.15 16.90
C TYR A 636 -7.89 -25.68 15.52
N THR A 637 -7.10 -24.88 14.81
CA THR A 637 -6.66 -25.20 13.44
C THR A 637 -5.14 -25.18 13.26
N LEU A 638 -4.41 -24.75 14.29
CA LEU A 638 -2.95 -24.78 14.34
C LEU A 638 -2.50 -24.84 15.80
N ALA A 639 -1.56 -25.72 16.11
CA ALA A 639 -0.84 -25.74 17.38
C ALA A 639 0.63 -25.39 17.17
N VAL A 640 1.17 -24.49 17.99
CA VAL A 640 2.60 -24.12 17.97
C VAL A 640 3.15 -24.17 19.38
N GLY A 641 4.21 -24.93 19.63
CA GLY A 641 4.74 -25.05 20.98
C GLY A 641 6.25 -25.15 21.08
N MET A 642 6.76 -24.79 22.25
CA MET A 642 8.16 -24.94 22.61
C MET A 642 8.27 -25.45 24.04
N VAL A 643 8.89 -26.61 24.20
CA VAL A 643 9.10 -27.27 25.49
C VAL A 643 10.54 -27.80 25.55
N GLY A 644 11.01 -28.14 26.75
CA GLY A 644 12.32 -28.76 26.95
C GLY A 644 13.33 -27.92 27.71
N THR A 645 13.11 -26.61 27.89
CA THR A 645 14.06 -25.76 28.64
C THR A 645 14.18 -26.21 30.09
N ASN A 646 13.05 -26.47 30.75
CA ASN A 646 13.03 -26.94 32.13
C ASN A 646 13.33 -28.45 32.23
N ASP A 647 13.07 -29.23 31.18
CA ASP A 647 13.48 -30.63 31.12
C ASP A 647 15.02 -30.77 31.11
N ILE A 648 15.72 -29.89 30.38
CA ILE A 648 17.19 -29.79 30.39
C ILE A 648 17.69 -29.40 31.78
N ARG A 649 17.10 -28.35 32.36
CA ARG A 649 17.44 -27.85 33.71
C ARG A 649 17.28 -28.95 34.77
N GLY A 650 16.15 -29.66 34.72
CA GLY A 650 15.78 -30.74 35.64
C GLY A 650 16.39 -32.10 35.29
N GLN A 651 17.18 -32.20 34.21
CA GLN A 651 17.79 -33.45 33.72
C GLN A 651 16.79 -34.59 33.54
N THR A 652 15.63 -34.30 32.93
CA THR A 652 14.60 -35.30 32.65
C THR A 652 15.19 -36.44 31.83
N GLU A 653 14.93 -37.69 32.22
CA GLU A 653 15.47 -38.85 31.51
C GLU A 653 15.06 -38.83 30.03
N ILE A 654 16.03 -39.06 29.13
CA ILE A 654 15.86 -38.85 27.68
C ILE A 654 14.77 -39.75 27.09
N GLY A 655 14.64 -41.00 27.55
CA GLY A 655 13.56 -41.90 27.17
C GLY A 655 12.18 -41.40 27.59
N ALA A 656 12.04 -40.89 28.81
CA ALA A 656 10.81 -40.28 29.31
C ALA A 656 10.45 -39.03 28.49
N PHE A 657 11.42 -38.14 28.23
CA PHE A 657 11.20 -36.98 27.38
C PHE A 657 10.75 -37.38 25.96
N LYS A 658 11.36 -38.41 25.36
CA LYS A 658 10.93 -38.97 24.07
C LYS A 658 9.47 -39.42 24.09
N SER A 659 9.08 -40.14 25.13
CA SER A 659 7.71 -40.62 25.29
C SER A 659 6.71 -39.47 25.37
N THR A 660 7.06 -38.41 26.10
CA THR A 660 6.24 -37.21 26.24
C THR A 660 6.08 -36.48 24.91
N ILE A 661 7.17 -36.21 24.16
CA ILE A 661 7.08 -35.53 22.87
C ILE A 661 6.27 -36.35 21.85
N ASN A 662 6.45 -37.68 21.81
CA ASN A 662 5.61 -38.57 20.98
C ASN A 662 4.12 -38.42 21.33
N SER A 663 3.79 -38.34 22.62
CA SER A 663 2.41 -38.22 23.09
C SER A 663 1.79 -36.87 22.72
N ILE A 664 2.56 -35.77 22.75
CA ILE A 664 2.12 -34.45 22.26
C ILE A 664 1.82 -34.51 20.76
N VAL A 665 2.72 -35.09 19.96
CA VAL A 665 2.50 -35.25 18.51
C VAL A 665 1.26 -36.07 18.22
N ASP A 666 1.09 -37.19 18.93
CA ASP A 666 -0.07 -38.08 18.77
C ASP A 666 -1.39 -37.43 19.18
N LEU A 667 -1.38 -36.58 20.22
CA LEU A 667 -2.56 -35.82 20.66
C LEU A 667 -3.09 -34.92 19.53
N PHE A 668 -2.21 -34.11 18.94
CA PHE A 668 -2.59 -33.20 17.85
C PHE A 668 -2.90 -33.94 16.54
N ARG A 669 -2.20 -35.04 16.25
CA ARG A 669 -2.58 -35.94 15.14
C ARG A 669 -4.02 -36.40 15.31
N ASN A 670 -4.36 -36.95 16.47
CA ASN A 670 -5.68 -37.54 16.70
C ASN A 670 -6.80 -36.48 16.66
N ALA A 671 -6.48 -35.22 16.92
CA ALA A 671 -7.37 -34.08 16.75
C ALA A 671 -7.40 -33.50 15.32
N SER A 672 -6.59 -34.04 14.39
CA SER A 672 -6.39 -33.50 13.04
C SER A 672 -5.93 -32.02 13.03
N ILE A 673 -5.11 -31.64 14.01
CA ILE A 673 -4.56 -30.29 14.14
C ILE A 673 -3.10 -30.30 13.71
N PRO A 674 -2.70 -29.47 12.72
CA PRO A 674 -1.30 -29.28 12.37
C PRO A 674 -0.48 -28.75 13.55
N LEU A 675 0.71 -29.33 13.75
CA LEU A 675 1.58 -29.01 14.89
C LEU A 675 2.93 -28.46 14.42
N VAL A 676 3.40 -27.38 15.02
CA VAL A 676 4.78 -26.90 14.89
C VAL A 676 5.45 -26.89 16.26
N LEU A 677 6.56 -27.60 16.38
CA LEU A 677 7.42 -27.59 17.56
C LEU A 677 8.66 -26.73 17.32
N ALA A 678 9.13 -26.00 18.32
CA ALA A 678 10.49 -25.46 18.35
C ALA A 678 11.37 -26.29 19.29
N THR A 679 12.63 -26.50 18.91
CA THR A 679 13.64 -27.03 19.82
C THR A 679 13.99 -25.96 20.87
N PRO A 680 14.19 -26.30 22.16
CA PRO A 680 14.57 -25.29 23.15
C PRO A 680 15.92 -24.66 22.76
N PRO A 681 16.06 -23.32 22.78
CA PRO A 681 17.32 -22.64 22.49
C PRO A 681 18.42 -23.05 23.50
N VAL A 682 19.68 -22.98 23.07
CA VAL A 682 20.82 -23.13 23.99
C VAL A 682 21.25 -21.72 24.39
N MET A 683 21.22 -21.44 25.68
CA MET A 683 21.64 -20.17 26.27
C MET A 683 22.99 -20.34 26.97
N TYR A 684 23.63 -19.22 27.28
CA TYR A 684 24.78 -19.19 28.19
C TYR A 684 24.31 -19.14 29.65
N ASP A 685 25.12 -19.63 30.59
CA ASP A 685 24.84 -19.61 32.04
C ASP A 685 25.31 -18.30 32.73
N GLU A 686 25.12 -18.19 34.05
CA GLU A 686 25.52 -16.99 34.81
C GLU A 686 27.06 -16.87 34.87
N THR A 687 27.77 -17.99 34.93
CA THR A 687 29.24 -18.03 34.97
C THR A 687 29.84 -17.51 33.66
N GLU A 688 29.29 -17.95 32.52
CA GLU A 688 29.64 -17.50 31.20
C GLU A 688 29.28 -16.02 30.99
N ALA A 689 28.10 -15.58 31.44
CA ALA A 689 27.70 -14.17 31.39
C ALA A 689 28.65 -13.27 32.21
N ALA A 690 29.00 -13.70 33.44
CA ALA A 690 29.87 -12.96 34.35
C ALA A 690 31.30 -12.78 33.79
N ALA A 691 31.81 -13.76 33.05
CA ALA A 691 33.11 -13.66 32.37
C ALA A 691 33.16 -12.52 31.32
N HIS A 692 32.00 -12.06 30.86
CA HIS A 692 31.81 -10.99 29.88
C HIS A 692 31.13 -9.74 30.49
N GLY A 693 31.24 -9.56 31.82
CA GLY A 693 30.69 -8.40 32.52
C GLY A 693 29.16 -8.35 32.61
N GLY A 694 28.47 -9.45 32.31
CA GLY A 694 27.03 -9.62 32.47
C GLY A 694 26.64 -10.25 33.80
N GLY A 695 25.33 -10.38 34.02
CA GLY A 695 24.71 -11.15 35.11
C GLY A 695 23.41 -11.78 34.61
N GLY A 696 22.64 -12.43 35.47
CA GLY A 696 21.35 -13.02 35.09
C GLY A 696 21.03 -14.24 35.94
N PHE A 697 20.11 -15.07 35.47
CA PHE A 697 19.81 -16.34 36.13
C PHE A 697 20.82 -17.41 35.76
N GLU A 698 21.14 -18.28 36.72
CA GLU A 698 21.87 -19.51 36.45
C GLU A 698 20.97 -20.49 35.69
N LEU A 699 21.30 -20.72 34.41
CA LEU A 699 20.69 -21.77 33.61
C LEU A 699 21.51 -23.06 33.79
N GLY A 700 21.11 -23.89 34.74
CA GLY A 700 21.81 -25.16 34.98
C GLY A 700 21.72 -26.12 33.79
N ASN A 701 22.82 -26.83 33.52
CA ASN A 701 22.92 -27.92 32.53
C ASN A 701 22.81 -27.52 31.05
N THR A 702 23.19 -26.28 30.67
CA THR A 702 23.23 -25.79 29.27
C THR A 702 23.95 -26.76 28.32
N GLU A 703 25.04 -27.36 28.78
CA GLU A 703 25.88 -28.29 28.04
C GLU A 703 25.16 -29.58 27.65
N ARG A 704 24.03 -29.88 28.30
CA ARG A 704 23.21 -31.07 28.05
C ARG A 704 22.04 -30.84 27.11
N GLY A 705 21.86 -29.63 26.58
CA GLY A 705 20.72 -29.30 25.72
C GLY A 705 20.67 -30.07 24.39
N ALA A 706 21.82 -30.45 23.83
CA ALA A 706 21.90 -31.04 22.48
C ALA A 706 21.07 -32.34 22.31
N PRO A 707 21.19 -33.37 23.19
CA PRO A 707 20.34 -34.57 23.13
C PRO A 707 18.83 -34.32 23.10
N TYR A 708 18.31 -33.37 23.89
CA TYR A 708 16.88 -33.06 23.92
C TYR A 708 16.40 -32.44 22.59
N ARG A 709 17.22 -31.55 22.02
CA ARG A 709 16.93 -30.91 20.73
C ARG A 709 16.93 -31.92 19.59
N ASP A 710 17.96 -32.75 19.50
CA ASP A 710 18.08 -33.79 18.48
C ASP A 710 16.96 -34.82 18.57
N LEU A 711 16.49 -35.11 19.78
CA LEU A 711 15.35 -35.98 20.01
C LEU A 711 14.03 -35.38 19.48
N ILE A 712 13.75 -34.09 19.69
CA ILE A 712 12.56 -33.44 19.10
C ILE A 712 12.62 -33.53 17.57
N LEU A 713 13.79 -33.23 16.99
CA LEU A 713 14.02 -33.37 15.54
C LEU A 713 13.75 -34.80 15.08
N ARG A 714 14.24 -35.80 15.82
CA ARG A 714 14.06 -37.22 15.51
C ARG A 714 12.60 -37.66 15.59
N VAL A 715 11.88 -37.30 16.66
CA VAL A 715 10.46 -37.63 16.84
C VAL A 715 9.61 -37.06 15.71
N VAL A 716 9.86 -35.81 15.32
CA VAL A 716 9.15 -35.19 14.19
C VAL A 716 9.50 -35.88 12.86
N ALA A 717 10.76 -36.28 12.65
CA ALA A 717 11.17 -37.03 11.46
C ALA A 717 10.51 -38.42 11.37
N ASP A 718 10.48 -39.16 12.48
CA ASP A 718 9.83 -40.48 12.56
C ASP A 718 8.31 -40.35 12.33
N SER A 719 7.67 -39.33 12.92
CA SER A 719 6.24 -39.07 12.74
C SER A 719 5.87 -38.77 11.28
N ARG A 720 6.72 -38.01 10.58
CA ARG A 720 6.51 -37.69 9.15
C ARG A 720 6.74 -38.89 8.24
N SER A 721 7.64 -39.82 8.58
CA SER A 721 7.94 -40.99 7.75
C SER A 721 6.87 -42.08 7.85
N ILE A 722 6.30 -42.28 9.04
CA ILE A 722 5.33 -43.35 9.30
C ILE A 722 3.92 -42.90 8.92
N HIS A 723 3.55 -41.67 9.26
CA HIS A 723 2.13 -41.25 9.24
C HIS A 723 1.84 -40.12 8.25
N LYS A 724 2.86 -39.63 7.53
CA LYS A 724 2.76 -38.47 6.62
C LYS A 724 2.01 -37.27 7.25
N GLN A 725 2.14 -37.06 8.57
CA GLN A 725 1.44 -36.01 9.32
C GLN A 725 1.90 -34.59 8.96
N ALA A 726 1.01 -33.61 9.13
CA ALA A 726 1.32 -32.18 9.10
C ALA A 726 1.98 -31.72 10.43
N VAL A 727 3.13 -32.31 10.76
CA VAL A 727 3.97 -31.90 11.89
C VAL A 727 5.26 -31.26 11.40
N GLY A 728 5.61 -30.12 11.99
CA GLY A 728 6.80 -29.34 11.70
C GLY A 728 7.69 -29.16 12.92
N VAL A 729 8.99 -28.98 12.67
CA VAL A 729 9.94 -28.54 13.69
C VAL A 729 10.76 -27.35 13.20
N VAL A 730 11.03 -26.42 14.10
CA VAL A 730 12.00 -25.32 13.97
C VAL A 730 13.20 -25.62 14.86
N ASP A 731 14.37 -25.74 14.22
CA ASP A 731 15.64 -25.78 14.93
C ASP A 731 16.07 -24.35 15.29
N THR A 732 15.97 -24.02 16.57
CA THR A 732 16.18 -22.65 17.05
C THR A 732 17.60 -22.12 16.83
N LEU A 733 18.62 -22.98 16.78
CA LEU A 733 20.00 -22.56 16.54
C LEU A 733 20.30 -22.30 15.06
N ARG A 734 19.43 -22.77 14.16
CA ARG A 734 19.49 -22.43 12.73
C ARG A 734 18.56 -21.27 12.37
N ALA A 735 17.58 -21.01 13.22
CA ALA A 735 16.54 -20.02 12.99
C ALA A 735 16.87 -18.65 13.59
N MET A 736 17.60 -18.62 14.69
CA MET A 736 17.99 -17.39 15.39
C MET A 736 19.51 -17.18 15.28
N PRO A 737 20.01 -15.94 15.43
CA PRO A 737 21.43 -15.72 15.62
C PRO A 737 21.93 -16.46 16.89
N PRO A 738 23.23 -16.77 16.98
CA PRO A 738 23.74 -17.54 18.09
C PRO A 738 23.64 -16.73 19.39
N ILE A 739 23.29 -17.39 20.49
CA ILE A 739 23.13 -16.76 21.80
C ILE A 739 24.44 -16.96 22.55
N LEU A 740 25.29 -15.93 22.57
CA LEU A 740 26.67 -16.03 23.06
C LEU A 740 26.94 -14.96 24.11
N ALA A 741 27.51 -15.35 25.24
CA ALA A 741 27.85 -14.42 26.33
C ALA A 741 28.80 -13.29 25.86
N ARG A 742 29.72 -13.56 24.92
CA ARG A 742 30.60 -12.53 24.32
C ARG A 742 29.88 -11.37 23.64
N TYR A 743 28.60 -11.49 23.29
CA TYR A 743 27.83 -10.37 22.75
C TYR A 743 27.58 -9.28 23.80
N ILE A 744 27.71 -9.61 25.08
CA ILE A 744 27.67 -8.65 26.19
C ILE A 744 28.86 -7.68 26.11
N ASP A 745 30.09 -8.19 25.91
CA ASP A 745 31.31 -7.37 25.74
C ASP A 745 31.23 -6.41 24.55
N TRP A 746 30.69 -6.89 23.43
CA TRP A 746 30.63 -6.11 22.19
C TRP A 746 29.74 -4.88 22.33
N ASN A 747 28.69 -4.98 23.14
CA ASN A 747 27.81 -3.86 23.45
C ASN A 747 28.54 -2.80 24.31
N ALA A 748 29.43 -3.20 25.22
CA ALA A 748 30.28 -2.30 26.00
C ALA A 748 31.33 -1.55 25.14
N ALA A 749 31.71 -2.10 23.99
CA ALA A 749 32.63 -1.49 23.03
C ALA A 749 31.95 -0.57 21.98
N GLY A 750 30.65 -0.29 22.12
CA GLY A 750 29.90 0.55 21.19
C GLY A 750 29.35 -0.17 19.95
N SER A 751 29.44 -1.51 19.90
CA SER A 751 28.81 -2.31 18.83
C SER A 751 27.35 -2.62 19.19
N ARG A 752 26.41 -2.28 18.31
CA ARG A 752 24.95 -2.48 18.51
C ARG A 752 24.53 -3.95 18.33
N VAL A 753 25.04 -4.87 19.15
CA VAL A 753 24.73 -6.31 19.07
C VAL A 753 23.80 -6.72 20.22
N ASP A 754 22.64 -7.28 19.88
CA ASP A 754 21.66 -7.80 20.85
C ASP A 754 22.12 -9.17 21.37
N PRO A 755 22.22 -9.39 22.69
CA PRO A 755 22.62 -10.68 23.27
C PRO A 755 21.56 -11.78 23.15
N LEU A 756 20.38 -11.46 22.57
CA LEU A 756 19.21 -12.30 22.32
C LEU A 756 18.47 -12.82 23.56
N VAL A 757 19.07 -12.71 24.74
CA VAL A 757 18.46 -12.99 26.04
C VAL A 757 18.74 -11.85 27.00
N TYR A 758 17.84 -11.61 27.96
CA TYR A 758 18.00 -10.51 28.93
C TYR A 758 18.33 -10.98 30.34
N ASP A 759 18.05 -12.24 30.68
CA ASP A 759 18.33 -12.82 32.00
C ASP A 759 18.95 -14.22 31.90
N ASN A 760 19.64 -14.46 30.79
CA ASN A 760 20.27 -15.74 30.40
C ASN A 760 19.28 -16.86 30.04
N ILE A 761 17.96 -16.64 30.14
CA ILE A 761 16.95 -17.68 29.85
C ILE A 761 15.92 -17.18 28.85
N HIS A 762 15.40 -15.98 29.07
CA HIS A 762 14.28 -15.44 28.33
C HIS A 762 14.75 -14.53 27.21
N LEU A 763 14.11 -14.69 26.05
CA LEU A 763 14.50 -13.99 24.82
C LEU A 763 14.26 -12.48 24.92
N SER A 764 15.18 -11.70 24.35
CA SER A 764 15.00 -10.27 24.06
C SER A 764 13.88 -10.05 23.04
N ALA A 765 13.44 -8.80 22.86
CA ALA A 765 12.42 -8.49 21.86
C ALA A 765 12.84 -8.91 20.45
N LEU A 766 14.12 -8.77 20.11
CA LEU A 766 14.66 -9.21 18.83
C LEU A 766 14.69 -10.75 18.73
N GLY A 767 15.12 -11.44 19.79
CA GLY A 767 15.09 -12.91 19.86
C GLY A 767 13.69 -13.48 19.67
N ARG A 768 12.68 -12.87 20.31
CA ARG A 768 11.26 -13.25 20.15
C ARG A 768 10.79 -13.09 18.71
N LYS A 769 11.19 -12.02 18.02
CA LYS A 769 10.85 -11.78 16.60
C LYS A 769 11.50 -12.79 15.68
N TYR A 770 12.78 -13.15 15.90
CA TYR A 770 13.44 -14.20 15.12
C TYR A 770 12.76 -15.55 15.30
N LEU A 771 12.46 -15.94 16.55
CA LEU A 771 11.73 -17.17 16.84
C LEU A 771 10.34 -17.19 16.20
N ALA A 772 9.56 -16.12 16.39
CA ALA A 772 8.24 -15.97 15.83
C ALA A 772 8.24 -16.06 14.30
N ASN A 773 9.20 -15.42 13.63
CA ASN A 773 9.33 -15.50 12.17
C ASN A 773 9.63 -16.92 11.70
N ALA A 774 10.57 -17.61 12.35
CA ALA A 774 10.88 -18.98 12.00
C ALA A 774 9.68 -19.92 12.20
N LEU A 775 8.95 -19.75 13.31
CA LEU A 775 7.71 -20.47 13.61
C LEU A 775 6.61 -20.16 12.60
N ALA A 776 6.41 -18.89 12.22
CA ALA A 776 5.41 -18.47 11.25
C ALA A 776 5.66 -19.11 9.89
N ARG A 777 6.90 -19.03 9.39
CA ARG A 777 7.31 -19.66 8.12
C ARG A 777 7.10 -21.16 8.15
N LYS A 778 7.40 -21.81 9.28
CA LYS A 778 7.18 -23.25 9.42
C LYS A 778 5.70 -23.61 9.49
N ALA A 779 4.90 -22.85 10.22
CA ALA A 779 3.45 -23.02 10.30
C ALA A 779 2.81 -22.88 8.91
N LEU A 780 3.17 -21.86 8.14
CA LEU A 780 2.72 -21.70 6.76
C LEU A 780 3.12 -22.89 5.88
N ALA A 781 4.37 -23.36 5.99
CA ALA A 781 4.82 -24.53 5.23
C ALA A 781 4.04 -25.80 5.59
N VAL A 782 3.65 -25.97 6.85
CA VAL A 782 2.85 -27.10 7.32
C VAL A 782 1.39 -26.98 6.88
N LEU A 783 0.80 -25.78 6.96
CA LEU A 783 -0.61 -25.51 6.59
C LEU A 783 -0.86 -25.60 5.08
N THR A 784 0.11 -25.15 4.29
CA THR A 784 0.01 -25.10 2.83
C THR A 784 0.56 -26.37 2.17
N ASN A 785 1.37 -27.17 2.87
CA ASN A 785 2.01 -28.39 2.35
C ASN A 785 2.84 -28.18 1.05
N SER A 786 3.11 -26.92 0.69
CA SER A 786 3.81 -26.48 -0.52
C SER A 786 5.31 -26.58 -0.32
N LYS A 787 5.82 -27.81 -0.28
CA LYS A 787 7.20 -27.97 -0.74
C LYS A 787 7.15 -28.17 -2.26
N PRO A 788 7.82 -27.32 -3.06
CA PRO A 788 8.54 -27.83 -4.21
C PRO A 788 9.59 -28.77 -3.61
N THR A 789 9.26 -30.06 -3.58
CA THR A 789 10.19 -31.03 -3.01
C THR A 789 11.29 -31.28 -4.00
N LYS A 790 12.53 -31.01 -3.58
CA LYS A 790 13.77 -31.68 -4.04
C LYS A 790 13.76 -33.19 -3.74
N ALA A 791 12.60 -33.76 -3.48
CA ALA A 791 12.43 -35.19 -3.49
C ALA A 791 12.64 -35.57 -4.95
N THR A 792 13.66 -36.38 -5.22
CA THR A 792 13.58 -37.37 -6.28
C THR A 792 12.15 -37.87 -6.29
N SER A 793 11.38 -37.45 -7.29
CA SER A 793 9.96 -37.77 -7.36
C SER A 793 9.79 -39.26 -7.10
N PRO A 794 8.82 -39.66 -6.26
CA PRO A 794 8.76 -41.03 -5.78
C PRO A 794 8.82 -41.94 -7.00
N THR A 795 9.89 -42.74 -7.08
CA THR A 795 10.08 -43.70 -8.17
C THR A 795 8.92 -44.67 -8.10
N VAL A 796 8.00 -44.59 -9.07
CA VAL A 796 6.84 -45.46 -9.17
C VAL A 796 7.18 -46.59 -10.12
N SER A 797 6.84 -47.82 -9.76
CA SER A 797 7.05 -48.96 -10.65
C SER A 797 6.20 -48.82 -11.91
N LEU A 798 6.75 -49.19 -13.08
CA LEU A 798 5.97 -49.19 -14.32
C LEU A 798 4.77 -50.15 -14.20
N SER A 799 3.61 -49.78 -14.73
CA SER A 799 2.48 -50.72 -14.74
C SER A 799 2.70 -51.80 -15.80
N SER A 800 2.55 -53.07 -15.45
CA SER A 800 2.60 -54.17 -16.42
C SER A 800 1.51 -54.06 -17.49
N SER A 801 0.43 -53.31 -17.21
CA SER A 801 -0.64 -53.00 -18.16
C SER A 801 -0.19 -52.13 -19.35
N TRP A 802 0.96 -51.45 -19.24
CA TRP A 802 1.49 -50.61 -20.30
C TRP A 802 2.20 -51.42 -21.39
N PHE A 803 2.64 -52.64 -21.08
CA PHE A 803 3.41 -53.44 -22.03
C PHE A 803 2.51 -53.99 -23.15
N ARG A 804 3.10 -54.18 -24.33
CA ARG A 804 2.40 -54.68 -25.53
C ARG A 804 3.16 -55.89 -26.06
N ASN A 805 2.54 -56.65 -26.97
CA ASN A 805 3.22 -57.71 -27.73
C ASN A 805 4.06 -58.67 -26.86
N THR A 806 3.46 -59.22 -25.80
CA THR A 806 4.06 -60.21 -24.86
C THR A 806 5.31 -59.76 -24.09
N TRP A 807 5.63 -58.47 -24.09
CA TRP A 807 6.68 -57.90 -23.25
C TRP A 807 6.27 -57.85 -21.77
N THR A 808 7.21 -58.17 -20.90
CA THR A 808 7.05 -58.29 -19.45
C THR A 808 8.33 -57.86 -18.75
N TYR A 809 8.29 -57.78 -17.43
CA TYR A 809 9.44 -57.46 -16.59
C TYR A 809 10.59 -58.47 -16.70
N TYR A 810 11.84 -57.99 -16.71
CA TYR A 810 13.01 -58.83 -16.49
C TYR A 810 13.29 -59.05 -15.00
N GLY A 811 13.46 -60.30 -14.59
CA GLY A 811 13.35 -60.75 -13.20
C GLY A 811 14.21 -59.98 -12.20
N GLY A 812 13.57 -59.38 -11.19
CA GLY A 812 14.21 -58.70 -10.05
C GLY A 812 14.60 -57.24 -10.27
N ASP A 813 14.67 -56.77 -11.52
CA ASP A 813 15.02 -55.38 -11.82
C ASP A 813 13.84 -54.43 -11.65
N SER A 814 14.12 -53.28 -11.04
CA SER A 814 13.11 -52.24 -10.80
C SER A 814 12.90 -51.43 -12.07
N ALA A 815 11.82 -51.69 -12.82
CA ALA A 815 11.36 -50.72 -13.82
C ALA A 815 10.58 -49.63 -13.10
N ASN A 816 11.12 -48.42 -13.10
CA ASN A 816 10.56 -47.29 -12.39
C ASN A 816 10.47 -46.06 -13.29
N TRP A 817 9.55 -45.18 -12.96
CA TRP A 817 9.43 -43.86 -13.57
C TRP A 817 9.24 -42.79 -12.50
N TRP A 818 9.61 -41.56 -12.83
CA TRP A 818 9.33 -40.38 -12.02
C TRP A 818 9.32 -39.12 -12.90
N ILE A 819 8.79 -38.01 -12.40
CA ILE A 819 8.78 -36.70 -13.11
C ILE A 819 9.47 -35.69 -12.21
N ASP A 820 10.55 -35.04 -12.62
CA ASP A 820 11.26 -34.08 -11.77
C ASP A 820 10.55 -32.72 -11.63
N GLU A 821 11.14 -31.83 -10.83
CA GLU A 821 10.61 -30.47 -10.55
C GLU A 821 10.49 -29.61 -11.82
N GLN A 822 11.22 -29.96 -12.88
CA GLN A 822 11.22 -29.27 -14.16
C GLN A 822 10.21 -29.88 -15.15
N GLY A 823 9.44 -30.88 -14.71
CA GLY A 823 8.48 -31.59 -15.55
C GLY A 823 9.10 -32.65 -16.46
N VAL A 824 10.41 -32.91 -16.37
CA VAL A 824 11.08 -33.93 -17.17
C VAL A 824 10.67 -35.30 -16.65
N LYS A 825 10.22 -36.16 -17.55
CA LYS A 825 9.84 -37.55 -17.30
C LYS A 825 11.09 -38.41 -17.40
N HIS A 826 11.28 -39.25 -16.39
CA HIS A 826 12.39 -40.18 -16.27
C HIS A 826 11.81 -41.60 -16.23
N LEU A 827 12.23 -42.46 -17.14
CA LEU A 827 11.85 -43.86 -17.18
C LEU A 827 13.10 -44.73 -17.19
N SER A 828 13.18 -45.70 -16.29
CA SER A 828 14.22 -46.73 -16.26
C SER A 828 13.55 -48.08 -16.26
N PHE A 829 13.90 -48.96 -17.19
CA PHE A 829 13.27 -50.28 -17.28
C PHE A 829 14.17 -51.32 -17.91
N SER A 830 13.91 -52.57 -17.53
CA SER A 830 14.44 -53.79 -18.14
C SER A 830 13.26 -54.71 -18.49
N LEU A 831 13.05 -54.99 -19.77
CA LEU A 831 11.92 -55.79 -20.26
C LEU A 831 12.42 -57.02 -21.03
N LEU A 832 11.63 -58.10 -20.97
CA LEU A 832 11.81 -59.32 -21.74
C LEU A 832 10.52 -59.74 -22.45
N THR A 833 10.64 -60.47 -23.56
CA THR A 833 9.50 -61.14 -24.19
C THR A 833 9.41 -62.61 -23.76
N THR A 834 8.20 -63.10 -23.54
CA THR A 834 7.92 -64.46 -23.01
C THR A 834 7.81 -65.55 -24.08
N SER A 835 7.85 -65.23 -25.38
CA SER A 835 7.70 -66.24 -26.43
C SER A 835 9.03 -66.82 -26.92
N GLY A 836 9.00 -68.11 -27.27
CA GLY A 836 10.09 -68.87 -27.86
C GLY A 836 10.48 -68.45 -29.28
N ASP A 837 10.10 -67.26 -29.74
CA ASP A 837 10.34 -66.82 -31.12
C ASP A 837 11.80 -66.41 -31.31
N ALA A 838 12.56 -67.23 -32.03
CA ALA A 838 13.95 -67.00 -32.40
C ALA A 838 14.12 -66.02 -33.59
N GLY A 839 13.17 -65.10 -33.76
CA GLY A 839 13.13 -64.13 -34.86
C GLY A 839 13.69 -62.76 -34.46
N VAL A 840 14.22 -62.03 -35.44
CA VAL A 840 14.51 -60.59 -35.34
C VAL A 840 13.22 -59.88 -34.90
N ILE A 841 13.28 -59.03 -33.87
CA ILE A 841 12.18 -58.10 -33.60
C ILE A 841 12.19 -57.11 -34.77
N ALA A 842 11.15 -57.17 -35.59
CA ALA A 842 11.04 -56.26 -36.73
C ALA A 842 11.09 -54.80 -36.23
N ASP A 843 11.81 -53.97 -36.98
CA ASP A 843 11.88 -52.55 -36.71
C ASP A 843 10.46 -51.94 -36.64
N GLY A 844 10.18 -51.18 -35.59
CA GLY A 844 8.90 -50.51 -35.37
C GLY A 844 7.90 -51.27 -34.52
N VAL A 845 8.23 -52.46 -34.00
CA VAL A 845 7.37 -53.18 -33.04
C VAL A 845 7.15 -52.34 -31.78
N VAL A 846 5.89 -52.15 -31.39
CA VAL A 846 5.51 -51.45 -30.16
C VAL A 846 5.73 -52.37 -28.95
N ILE A 847 6.57 -51.97 -28.01
CA ILE A 847 6.88 -52.76 -26.81
C ILE A 847 6.13 -52.25 -25.58
N MET A 848 5.77 -50.97 -25.57
CA MET A 848 5.07 -50.31 -24.47
C MET A 848 4.16 -49.21 -25.01
N GLN A 849 3.02 -49.01 -24.34
CA GLN A 849 2.12 -47.89 -24.51
C GLN A 849 2.14 -47.06 -23.23
N LEU A 850 2.76 -45.89 -23.30
CA LEU A 850 2.82 -44.96 -22.19
C LEU A 850 1.44 -44.35 -21.92
N PRO A 851 1.09 -44.18 -20.63
CA PRO A 851 -0.09 -43.44 -20.23
C PRO A 851 0.08 -41.96 -20.59
N ILE A 852 -1.03 -41.22 -20.67
CA ILE A 852 -1.04 -39.87 -21.24
C ILE A 852 -0.09 -38.89 -20.53
N HIS A 853 0.10 -39.06 -19.22
CA HIS A 853 0.97 -38.22 -18.40
C HIS A 853 2.47 -38.46 -18.68
N LEU A 854 2.84 -39.63 -19.19
CA LEU A 854 4.21 -39.96 -19.61
C LEU A 854 4.43 -39.85 -21.11
N ARG A 855 3.48 -39.33 -21.89
CA ARG A 855 3.72 -39.13 -23.33
C ARG A 855 4.72 -38.00 -23.53
N PRO A 856 5.72 -38.18 -24.40
CA PRO A 856 6.67 -37.13 -24.70
C PRO A 856 6.01 -36.03 -25.54
N GLU A 857 6.42 -34.79 -25.36
CA GLU A 857 5.92 -33.66 -26.17
C GLU A 857 6.41 -33.71 -27.62
N SER A 858 7.57 -34.33 -27.83
CA SER A 858 8.16 -34.52 -29.14
C SER A 858 8.70 -35.95 -29.27
N ARG A 859 8.96 -36.40 -30.50
CA ARG A 859 9.49 -37.75 -30.71
C ARG A 859 10.91 -37.88 -30.15
N VAL A 860 11.12 -38.80 -29.22
CA VAL A 860 12.43 -39.02 -28.57
C VAL A 860 13.04 -40.35 -28.98
N ARG A 861 14.35 -40.37 -29.22
CA ARG A 861 15.11 -41.59 -29.53
C ARG A 861 16.08 -41.86 -28.40
N VAL A 862 16.02 -43.06 -27.84
CA VAL A 862 16.79 -43.46 -26.66
C VAL A 862 17.58 -44.70 -27.02
N PRO A 863 18.91 -44.72 -26.83
CA PRO A 863 19.68 -45.95 -26.99
C PRO A 863 19.24 -46.97 -25.93
N CYS A 864 19.12 -48.23 -26.31
CA CYS A 864 18.84 -49.32 -25.38
C CYS A 864 19.90 -50.41 -25.47
N SER A 865 20.23 -50.99 -24.32
CA SER A 865 21.05 -52.20 -24.25
C SER A 865 20.18 -53.42 -24.52
N THR A 866 20.68 -54.33 -25.34
CA THR A 866 20.04 -55.63 -25.58
C THR A 866 20.91 -56.76 -25.02
N ALA A 867 20.41 -58.00 -24.97
CA ALA A 867 21.29 -59.12 -24.61
C ALA A 867 22.53 -59.16 -25.55
N SER A 868 23.64 -59.68 -25.05
CA SER A 868 24.93 -59.81 -25.77
C SER A 868 25.74 -58.51 -25.97
N ASN A 869 25.50 -57.45 -25.18
CA ASN A 869 26.15 -56.13 -25.30
C ASN A 869 25.92 -55.44 -26.66
N ALA A 870 24.89 -55.84 -27.41
CA ALA A 870 24.48 -55.13 -28.62
C ALA A 870 23.62 -53.89 -28.28
N SER A 871 23.63 -52.90 -29.18
CA SER A 871 22.91 -51.63 -29.02
C SER A 871 21.70 -51.59 -29.97
N GLY A 872 20.52 -51.29 -29.41
CA GLY A 872 19.29 -50.99 -30.15
C GLY A 872 18.86 -49.53 -29.92
N THR A 873 17.75 -49.12 -30.54
CA THR A 873 17.13 -47.82 -30.31
C THR A 873 15.66 -47.99 -29.98
N LEU A 874 15.21 -47.32 -28.91
CA LEU A 874 13.80 -47.14 -28.60
C LEU A 874 13.35 -45.77 -29.09
N VAL A 875 12.18 -45.73 -29.71
CA VAL A 875 11.54 -44.51 -30.20
C VAL A 875 10.27 -44.29 -29.40
N PHE A 876 10.23 -43.19 -28.65
CA PHE A 876 9.09 -42.73 -27.90
C PHE A 876 8.33 -41.72 -28.76
N ASN A 877 7.12 -42.08 -29.19
CA ASN A 877 6.27 -41.23 -30.02
C ASN A 877 5.31 -40.39 -29.16
N VAL A 878 4.82 -39.29 -29.72
CA VAL A 878 3.93 -38.32 -29.03
C VAL A 878 2.57 -38.95 -28.65
N ASP A 879 2.15 -40.01 -29.35
CA ASP A 879 0.97 -40.81 -28.99
C ASP A 879 1.20 -41.77 -27.81
N GLY A 880 2.41 -41.82 -27.27
CA GLY A 880 2.85 -42.68 -26.18
C GLY A 880 3.32 -44.07 -26.61
N THR A 881 3.32 -44.40 -27.90
CA THR A 881 3.88 -45.68 -28.35
C THR A 881 5.40 -45.67 -28.21
N VAL A 882 5.94 -46.73 -27.62
CA VAL A 882 7.39 -46.97 -27.55
C VAL A 882 7.72 -48.11 -28.50
N GLN A 883 8.47 -47.80 -29.55
CA GLN A 883 8.82 -48.72 -30.62
C GLN A 883 10.30 -49.12 -30.54
N ALA A 884 10.59 -50.39 -30.78
CA ALA A 884 11.94 -50.92 -30.82
C ALA A 884 12.52 -50.98 -32.25
N PHE A 885 13.80 -50.63 -32.40
CA PHE A 885 14.54 -50.66 -33.66
C PHE A 885 15.95 -51.24 -33.45
N GLY A 886 16.46 -51.99 -34.43
CA GLY A 886 17.84 -52.48 -34.46
C GLY A 886 18.16 -53.55 -33.40
N ILE A 887 17.17 -54.30 -32.93
CA ILE A 887 17.38 -55.38 -31.95
C ILE A 887 17.77 -56.68 -32.66
N VAL A 888 19.01 -57.14 -32.43
CA VAL A 888 19.58 -58.33 -33.08
C VAL A 888 18.96 -59.65 -32.61
N SER A 889 18.97 -60.63 -33.51
CA SER A 889 18.52 -62.01 -33.27
C SER A 889 19.15 -62.63 -32.01
N GLY A 890 18.31 -63.15 -31.11
CA GLY A 890 18.72 -63.77 -29.84
C GLY A 890 18.60 -62.85 -28.61
N ALA A 891 18.46 -61.54 -28.80
CA ALA A 891 18.36 -60.58 -27.69
C ALA A 891 16.90 -60.37 -27.24
N LYS A 892 16.45 -61.23 -26.31
CA LYS A 892 15.09 -61.19 -25.72
C LYS A 892 14.93 -60.17 -24.59
N TYR A 893 15.73 -59.11 -24.63
CA TYR A 893 15.93 -58.19 -23.52
C TYR A 893 16.17 -56.79 -24.06
N VAL A 894 15.50 -55.80 -23.47
CA VAL A 894 15.82 -54.38 -23.64
C VAL A 894 15.94 -53.73 -22.28
N ALA A 895 17.00 -52.96 -22.08
CA ALA A 895 17.13 -52.04 -20.97
C ALA A 895 17.42 -50.64 -21.46
N ALA A 896 16.73 -49.65 -20.90
CA ALA A 896 16.89 -48.26 -21.26
C ALA A 896 16.64 -47.33 -20.08
N GLN A 897 17.30 -46.18 -20.13
CA GLN A 897 16.97 -45.00 -19.33
C GLN A 897 16.60 -43.88 -20.28
N ALA A 898 15.39 -43.36 -20.15
CA ALA A 898 14.82 -42.33 -20.99
C ALA A 898 14.53 -41.09 -20.15
N HIS A 899 14.94 -39.93 -20.68
CA HIS A 899 14.71 -38.62 -20.09
C HIS A 899 14.09 -37.73 -21.17
N TYR A 900 12.90 -37.18 -20.93
CA TYR A 900 12.20 -36.38 -21.92
C TYR A 900 11.12 -35.49 -21.30
N LEU A 901 10.81 -34.38 -21.98
CA LEU A 901 9.72 -33.48 -21.62
C LEU A 901 8.35 -34.01 -22.02
#